data_AF-A0A6A3K7G5-F1
#
_entry.id   AF-A0A6A3K7G5-F1
#
_cell.length_a   1.000
_cell.length_b   1.000
_cell.length_c   1.000
_cell.angle_alpha   90.00
_cell.angle_beta   90.00
_cell.angle_gamma   90.00
#
_symmetry.space_group_name_H-M   'P 1'
#
loop_
_entity.id
_entity.type
_entity.pdbx_description
1 polymer ?
#
loop_
_entity_poly.entity_id
_entity_poly.type
_entity_poly.pdbx_seq_one_letter_code
_entity_poly.pdbx_strand_id
1 'polypeptide(L)'
;MQFWWLGVIAAVVLWDFVSGDSYRASVVLYDNSSCSPPASVVSFPNAYCSSPQADHYAPVCQDNDVSYSVTDCDWYYIGGYDYYGIIQQAFGDSVPYLIVEEYFQVDWGWGGCTTGWWSGDYGLGDVTAYRLDEDCHSNGDGTGATKLTLDDNLTITKYNDPSCNSVLSQKVATWEMATQGQCVDNSKFYLRGAKPAMAAVAVFDDMACSTPTQITFTQNFGCSVVQDPFNSVCGPSGPTQYSISTCTSDFSSFTETTFSGSTRYLAVEKHSDSGCMTLQSVTVYVADGSCHANLDDGTSFIVNLNADGSGTIALYLDSYCSQPGESEEVTKQMVTHYTCAQDFSGCVDGSCSKRYFIGGFGGPPAKGIMTAVSVYSDASCSSPATTMKVSRELSCTPQLNPLEPECGNLNGVYSSSDCEVYTVDGWDSSGLIQQAFGGHTHLTVQEFDTSFGECAGTDALIQATVYLLDEECHPNRDSTASTKLTFGRSLTITTYDGPFCSVQSSEMEVTWESTFYSSCVGGGTRALLSSWPDLTAVAVFEGEDCTERPVKMQFTQLFGCSVEEDPVKSVCGPDGSSHYSISSCTRDCNGLATTTFGSTTPYLMVEEFADYFCSRLQNVNVYTADGSCHTNADDTTSFMATISKDGSATITTFLDSSCIFVDDSTNLSKRKLVDSSTCYHSDGCTVDGGLCSTRISYGGMGGPPSKGQMTAVIFYGADYFCSQPADLVEYTRELVCAPHSNYWNWVCEDDGELHFTSYCTIYWSTGSDNYGLLDRAFGSNAYLLVEEYDLSFGYCGDSYAVDSVAAYHLLDEECHKSRDGTTSYRLTLGHTVVITKYDDSVCTATSSQTEVSWRTANRSPCINASPTQATRFYFRGPQPPLTAVAVYENSECSGKPVKVRFSQDFICGATLHPEKAVCGAEGAAFYSIASCTSDYSGLADTLLGTDLPYIMVEEFDDYYCGLVQEVTVYTADGSCHSSTDGMSSFMATLTPDGSATITTYSDTMCSVVEKTTTQTRRELLAYSCLQDSNECANEDGWSCSKRISVGGLGGMRSQGLMISVASYNLTGCPPPASTVAFTRGLICTHQSNGASPVCEDNDTVSFSSDCLLYNLGGWNSANSYIGQALGWSQPYILVEEYDESVSMYPLSPTARLIFLIARAMRIMKGLQVQDSPLVYR
;
A
#
# COMPACT_ATOMS: atom_id res chain seq x y z
N MET A 1 12.21 27.40 35.05
CA MET A 1 12.61 26.50 33.95
C MET A 1 12.88 25.05 34.38
N GLN A 2 12.95 24.71 35.67
CA GLN A 2 13.08 23.32 36.16
C GLN A 2 11.74 22.59 36.40
N PHE A 3 10.59 23.26 36.29
CA PHE A 3 9.26 22.66 36.50
C PHE A 3 8.59 22.17 35.21
N TRP A 4 9.14 22.48 34.04
CA TRP A 4 8.62 22.04 32.74
C TRP A 4 9.12 20.65 32.35
N TRP A 5 10.28 20.21 32.86
CA TRP A 5 10.88 18.92 32.52
C TRP A 5 10.37 17.75 33.38
N LEU A 6 9.86 17.99 34.59
CA LEU A 6 9.27 16.93 35.44
C LEU A 6 7.86 16.50 34.97
N GLY A 7 7.09 17.40 34.33
CA GLY A 7 5.76 17.08 33.79
C GLY A 7 5.81 16.15 32.56
N VAL A 8 6.88 16.23 31.76
CA VAL A 8 7.07 15.36 30.58
C VAL A 8 7.52 13.95 30.99
N ILE A 9 8.22 13.80 32.12
CA ILE A 9 8.70 12.50 32.62
C ILE A 9 7.57 11.63 33.18
N ALA A 10 6.55 12.23 33.79
CA ALA A 10 5.35 11.51 34.23
C ALA A 10 4.50 11.02 33.04
N ALA A 11 4.49 11.76 31.93
CA ALA A 11 3.76 11.38 30.72
C ALA A 11 4.38 10.20 29.96
N VAL A 12 5.71 10.03 30.00
CA VAL A 12 6.41 8.95 29.26
C VAL A 12 6.42 7.61 30.03
N VAL A 13 6.41 7.61 31.36
CA VAL A 13 6.30 6.35 32.16
C VAL A 13 4.89 5.76 32.13
N LEU A 14 3.87 6.58 31.88
CA LEU A 14 2.50 6.12 31.63
C LEU A 14 2.27 5.63 30.19
N TRP A 15 3.20 5.92 29.26
CA TRP A 15 3.08 5.52 27.86
C TRP A 15 3.33 4.02 27.62
N ASP A 16 4.20 3.36 28.40
CA ASP A 16 4.46 1.91 28.26
C ASP A 16 3.53 1.02 29.12
N PHE A 17 2.69 1.61 29.97
CA PHE A 17 1.71 0.89 30.82
C PHE A 17 0.26 1.00 30.33
N VAL A 18 -0.01 1.83 29.33
CA VAL A 18 -1.36 2.05 28.78
C VAL A 18 -1.30 2.08 27.24
N SER A 19 -0.62 1.12 26.61
CA SER A 19 -0.83 0.89 25.18
C SER A 19 -2.20 0.22 24.98
N GLY A 20 -3.04 0.84 24.16
CA GLY A 20 -4.39 0.37 23.81
C GLY A 20 -4.46 -0.94 23.01
N ASP A 21 -3.37 -1.70 22.92
CA ASP A 21 -3.23 -2.86 22.03
C ASP A 21 -3.39 -4.22 22.77
N SER A 22 -4.21 -4.28 23.83
CA SER A 22 -4.37 -5.46 24.68
C SER A 22 -5.81 -5.98 24.70
N TYR A 23 -5.98 -7.31 24.62
CA TYR A 23 -7.28 -7.98 24.78
C TYR A 23 -7.95 -7.62 26.12
N ARG A 24 -9.14 -7.01 26.05
CA ARG A 24 -9.97 -6.71 27.22
C ARG A 24 -10.95 -7.84 27.47
N ALA A 25 -11.23 -8.13 28.74
CA ALA A 25 -12.32 -9.03 29.09
C ALA A 25 -13.65 -8.36 28.72
N SER A 26 -14.51 -9.07 27.99
CA SER A 26 -15.90 -8.68 27.76
C SER A 26 -16.80 -9.48 28.71
N VAL A 27 -17.85 -8.84 29.22
CA VAL A 27 -18.87 -9.46 30.06
C VAL A 27 -20.24 -9.06 29.51
N VAL A 28 -20.95 -10.03 28.95
CA VAL A 28 -22.30 -9.86 28.41
C VAL A 28 -23.30 -10.46 29.38
N LEU A 29 -24.34 -9.71 29.74
CA LEU A 29 -25.42 -10.17 30.62
C LEU A 29 -26.73 -10.34 29.83
N TYR A 30 -27.41 -11.46 30.07
CA TYR A 30 -28.67 -11.82 29.47
C TYR A 30 -29.73 -12.10 30.53
N ASP A 31 -30.99 -11.80 30.19
CA ASP A 31 -32.16 -12.01 31.05
C ASP A 31 -32.64 -13.47 31.02
N ASN A 32 -32.10 -14.31 30.11
CA ASN A 32 -32.55 -15.67 29.87
C ASN A 32 -31.40 -16.69 29.79
N SER A 33 -31.74 -17.96 30.07
CA SER A 33 -30.79 -19.08 30.12
C SER A 33 -30.26 -19.51 28.76
N SER A 34 -30.78 -18.95 27.67
CA SER A 34 -30.30 -19.23 26.32
C SER A 34 -29.15 -18.32 25.90
N CYS A 35 -28.82 -17.27 26.70
CA CYS A 35 -27.86 -16.23 26.32
C CYS A 35 -28.04 -15.73 24.89
N SER A 36 -29.30 -15.63 24.45
CA SER A 36 -29.66 -15.21 23.10
C SER A 36 -29.99 -13.72 23.09
N PRO A 37 -29.62 -12.98 22.04
CA PRO A 37 -29.94 -11.56 21.91
C PRO A 37 -31.43 -11.25 22.07
N PRO A 38 -31.80 -10.07 22.60
CA PRO A 38 -30.88 -9.01 23.03
C PRO A 38 -30.37 -9.18 24.47
N ALA A 39 -29.08 -8.97 24.68
CA ALA A 39 -28.46 -8.81 26.00
C ALA A 39 -29.00 -7.58 26.73
N SER A 40 -28.95 -7.56 28.06
CA SER A 40 -29.33 -6.38 28.86
C SER A 40 -28.16 -5.39 29.00
N VAL A 41 -26.95 -5.89 29.21
CA VAL A 41 -25.72 -5.08 29.35
C VAL A 41 -24.51 -5.80 28.75
N VAL A 42 -23.61 -5.05 28.11
CA VAL A 42 -22.27 -5.51 27.71
C VAL A 42 -21.24 -4.61 28.39
N SER A 43 -20.23 -5.18 29.05
CA SER A 43 -19.19 -4.41 29.73
C SER A 43 -17.79 -4.86 29.30
N PHE A 44 -16.90 -3.89 29.09
CA PHE A 44 -15.46 -4.09 28.95
C PHE A 44 -14.78 -3.43 30.14
N PRO A 45 -14.64 -4.13 31.28
CA PRO A 45 -13.86 -3.62 32.39
C PRO A 45 -12.42 -3.36 31.99
N ASN A 46 -11.76 -2.42 32.66
CA ASN A 46 -10.33 -2.16 32.54
C ASN A 46 -9.50 -3.28 33.21
N ALA A 47 -9.64 -4.50 32.70
CA ALA A 47 -8.98 -5.71 33.16
C ALA A 47 -8.43 -6.49 31.96
N TYR A 48 -7.18 -6.96 32.08
CA TYR A 48 -6.53 -7.79 31.07
C TYR A 48 -7.21 -9.15 30.96
N CYS A 49 -7.45 -9.59 29.73
CA CYS A 49 -7.98 -10.91 29.47
C CYS A 49 -6.85 -11.95 29.38
N SER A 50 -6.82 -12.92 30.29
CA SER A 50 -5.75 -13.93 30.34
C SER A 50 -5.98 -15.15 29.44
N SER A 51 -7.21 -15.36 28.94
CA SER A 51 -7.55 -16.51 28.09
C SER A 51 -8.86 -16.29 27.29
N PRO A 52 -8.80 -16.15 25.95
CA PRO A 52 -10.00 -16.09 25.10
C PRO A 52 -10.76 -17.42 25.07
N GLN A 53 -12.06 -17.38 24.80
CA GLN A 53 -12.82 -18.60 24.54
C GLN A 53 -12.33 -19.28 23.24
N ALA A 54 -12.51 -20.59 23.13
CA ALA A 54 -12.07 -21.36 21.96
C ALA A 54 -12.92 -21.10 20.70
N ASP A 55 -14.16 -20.62 20.87
CA ASP A 55 -15.08 -20.27 19.79
C ASP A 55 -15.93 -19.05 20.20
N HIS A 56 -15.57 -17.89 19.66
CA HIS A 56 -16.21 -16.59 19.92
C HIS A 56 -17.68 -16.55 19.46
N TYR A 57 -18.07 -17.38 18.49
CA TYR A 57 -19.41 -17.38 17.90
C TYR A 57 -20.37 -18.38 18.57
N ALA A 58 -19.86 -19.21 19.50
CA ALA A 58 -20.65 -20.16 20.28
C ALA A 58 -20.28 -20.11 21.78
N PRO A 59 -20.49 -18.96 22.44
CA PRO A 59 -20.03 -18.77 23.80
C PRO A 59 -20.80 -19.60 24.82
N VAL A 60 -20.11 -20.01 25.89
CA VAL A 60 -20.72 -20.79 26.97
C VAL A 60 -21.51 -19.86 27.90
N CYS A 61 -22.83 -20.04 27.94
CA CYS A 61 -23.74 -19.33 28.84
C CYS A 61 -23.57 -19.84 30.28
N GLN A 62 -23.20 -18.96 31.21
CA GLN A 62 -23.04 -19.27 32.63
C GLN A 62 -24.22 -18.73 33.44
N ASP A 63 -24.80 -19.56 34.31
CA ASP A 63 -25.84 -19.18 35.27
C ASP A 63 -25.21 -18.58 36.54
N ASN A 64 -25.57 -17.34 36.89
CA ASN A 64 -25.07 -16.61 38.06
C ASN A 64 -26.17 -16.39 39.13
N ASP A 65 -27.15 -17.28 39.25
CA ASP A 65 -28.31 -17.26 40.16
C ASP A 65 -29.34 -16.12 39.90
N VAL A 66 -28.90 -14.94 39.47
CA VAL A 66 -29.73 -13.75 39.23
C VAL A 66 -29.69 -13.21 37.79
N SER A 67 -28.73 -13.68 36.97
CA SER A 67 -28.59 -13.37 35.55
C SER A 67 -27.76 -14.44 34.83
N TYR A 68 -27.74 -14.42 33.50
CA TYR A 68 -26.88 -15.29 32.71
C TYR A 68 -25.76 -14.48 32.07
N SER A 69 -24.52 -14.94 32.15
CA SER A 69 -23.37 -14.20 31.59
C SER A 69 -22.58 -14.99 30.56
N VAL A 70 -22.04 -14.27 29.60
CA VAL A 70 -21.01 -14.72 28.65
C VAL A 70 -19.78 -13.84 28.86
N THR A 71 -18.61 -14.45 29.03
CA THR A 71 -17.34 -13.72 29.16
C THR A 71 -16.34 -14.14 28.09
N ASP A 72 -15.75 -13.19 27.38
CA ASP A 72 -14.76 -13.46 26.32
C ASP A 72 -13.64 -12.40 26.31
N CYS A 73 -12.73 -12.48 25.33
CA CYS A 73 -11.73 -11.45 25.09
C CYS A 73 -11.94 -10.77 23.74
N ASP A 74 -11.97 -9.43 23.70
CA ASP A 74 -12.04 -8.68 22.45
C ASP A 74 -11.16 -7.43 22.48
N TRP A 75 -10.90 -6.89 21.30
CA TRP A 75 -10.36 -5.57 21.10
C TRP A 75 -11.49 -4.56 20.99
N TYR A 76 -11.51 -3.60 21.90
CA TYR A 76 -12.45 -2.48 21.87
C TYR A 76 -11.73 -1.23 21.34
N TYR A 77 -12.29 -0.66 20.28
CA TYR A 77 -11.90 0.63 19.71
C TYR A 77 -12.90 1.71 20.14
N ILE A 78 -12.35 2.89 20.42
CA ILE A 78 -13.12 4.07 20.83
C ILE A 78 -14.23 4.39 19.84
N GLY A 79 -15.37 4.79 20.36
CA GLY A 79 -16.57 5.04 19.58
C GLY A 79 -17.41 3.79 19.37
N GLY A 80 -17.13 2.70 20.10
CA GLY A 80 -18.01 1.55 20.18
C GLY A 80 -17.82 0.49 19.12
N TYR A 81 -16.63 0.41 18.51
CA TYR A 81 -16.30 -0.66 17.57
C TYR A 81 -15.51 -1.73 18.30
N ASP A 82 -15.87 -3.00 18.13
CA ASP A 82 -15.13 -4.12 18.69
C ASP A 82 -14.76 -5.14 17.60
N TYR A 83 -13.58 -5.76 17.70
CA TYR A 83 -12.96 -6.51 16.60
C TYR A 83 -13.75 -7.77 16.23
N TYR A 84 -14.29 -8.50 17.21
CA TYR A 84 -15.15 -9.66 16.96
C TYR A 84 -16.64 -9.32 16.87
N GLY A 85 -17.01 -8.05 17.10
CA GLY A 85 -18.40 -7.58 17.02
C GLY A 85 -19.31 -8.17 18.10
N ILE A 86 -18.75 -8.50 19.28
CA ILE A 86 -19.47 -8.99 20.46
C ILE A 86 -20.60 -8.05 20.87
N ILE A 87 -20.39 -6.72 20.86
CA ILE A 87 -21.44 -5.75 21.24
C ILE A 87 -22.64 -5.87 20.27
N GLN A 88 -22.37 -5.83 18.97
CA GLN A 88 -23.42 -5.91 17.95
C GLN A 88 -24.12 -7.28 17.99
N GLN A 89 -23.38 -8.37 18.14
CA GLN A 89 -23.96 -9.71 18.26
C GLN A 89 -24.81 -9.87 19.52
N ALA A 90 -24.39 -9.30 20.65
CA ALA A 90 -25.09 -9.40 21.92
C ALA A 90 -26.47 -8.71 21.90
N PHE A 91 -26.58 -7.52 21.29
CA PHE A 91 -27.85 -6.79 21.18
C PHE A 91 -28.67 -7.17 19.94
N GLY A 92 -28.01 -7.56 18.84
CA GLY A 92 -28.62 -7.77 17.53
C GLY A 92 -28.89 -6.47 16.75
N ASP A 93 -29.22 -6.59 15.47
CA ASP A 93 -29.37 -5.43 14.56
C ASP A 93 -30.62 -4.57 14.80
N SER A 94 -31.59 -5.10 15.55
CA SER A 94 -32.92 -4.47 15.73
C SER A 94 -33.06 -3.66 17.02
N VAL A 95 -32.06 -3.63 17.89
CA VAL A 95 -32.15 -3.02 19.22
C VAL A 95 -31.20 -1.82 19.33
N PRO A 96 -31.69 -0.62 19.67
CA PRO A 96 -30.82 0.49 20.05
C PRO A 96 -30.11 0.20 21.37
N TYR A 97 -28.86 0.61 21.47
CA TYR A 97 -28.10 0.55 22.72
C TYR A 97 -27.22 1.78 22.88
N LEU A 98 -26.97 2.14 24.14
CA LEU A 98 -26.13 3.26 24.52
C LEU A 98 -24.81 2.75 25.07
N ILE A 99 -23.71 3.12 24.43
CA ILE A 99 -22.36 2.88 24.95
C ILE A 99 -21.93 4.08 25.78
N VAL A 100 -21.38 3.80 26.96
CA VAL A 100 -20.77 4.77 27.86
C VAL A 100 -19.30 4.39 28.02
N GLU A 101 -18.42 5.28 27.60
CA GLU A 101 -16.99 5.18 27.84
C GLU A 101 -16.61 6.07 29.02
N GLU A 102 -16.01 5.50 30.07
CA GLU A 102 -15.48 6.26 31.19
C GLU A 102 -13.98 6.49 31.02
N TYR A 103 -13.51 7.73 31.25
CA TYR A 103 -12.10 8.10 31.12
C TYR A 103 -11.51 8.47 32.47
N PHE A 104 -10.27 8.05 32.74
CA PHE A 104 -9.59 8.45 33.98
C PHE A 104 -8.94 9.82 33.81
N GLN A 105 -9.09 10.67 34.83
CA GLN A 105 -8.39 11.94 34.92
C GLN A 105 -7.04 11.73 35.60
N VAL A 106 -5.93 12.12 34.96
CA VAL A 106 -4.63 12.19 35.63
C VAL A 106 -4.34 13.63 36.08
N ASP A 107 -3.83 13.79 37.30
CA ASP A 107 -3.66 15.07 38.02
C ASP A 107 -2.79 16.15 37.31
N TRP A 108 -2.19 15.83 36.15
CA TRP A 108 -1.28 16.72 35.42
C TRP A 108 -1.90 17.41 34.20
N GLY A 109 -3.22 17.30 33.99
CA GLY A 109 -3.95 17.99 32.92
C GLY A 109 -3.87 17.33 31.53
N TRP A 110 -3.29 16.12 31.44
CA TRP A 110 -3.26 15.28 30.24
C TRP A 110 -3.96 13.96 30.52
N GLY A 111 -5.28 14.01 30.64
CA GLY A 111 -6.16 12.84 30.84
C GLY A 111 -7.58 13.30 31.10
N GLY A 112 -8.53 12.64 30.45
CA GLY A 112 -9.92 13.07 30.30
C GLY A 112 -10.31 13.11 28.83
N CYS A 113 -11.60 13.01 28.53
CA CYS A 113 -12.09 12.86 27.17
C CYS A 113 -12.04 14.14 26.29
N THR A 114 -11.40 15.24 26.74
CA THR A 114 -11.33 16.56 26.07
C THR A 114 -10.02 16.87 25.33
N THR A 115 -8.97 16.07 25.46
CA THR A 115 -7.71 16.29 24.73
C THR A 115 -7.78 15.68 23.33
N GLY A 116 -7.33 16.42 22.30
CA GLY A 116 -7.56 16.11 20.88
C GLY A 116 -6.88 14.84 20.33
N TRP A 117 -6.82 14.75 18.99
CA TRP A 117 -6.49 13.60 18.11
C TRP A 117 -5.29 12.67 18.46
N TRP A 118 -4.51 12.96 19.51
CA TRP A 118 -3.34 12.20 19.95
C TRP A 118 -3.53 11.41 21.27
N SER A 119 -4.70 11.47 21.91
CA SER A 119 -4.93 10.86 23.23
C SER A 119 -6.06 9.81 23.27
N GLY A 120 -6.40 9.19 22.14
CA GLY A 120 -7.51 8.23 22.04
C GLY A 120 -7.44 7.15 23.13
N ASP A 121 -6.45 6.26 23.07
CA ASP A 121 -6.54 5.00 23.84
C ASP A 121 -5.98 5.08 25.26
N TYR A 122 -5.16 6.08 25.56
CA TYR A 122 -4.33 6.13 26.78
C TYR A 122 -5.09 6.51 28.08
N GLY A 123 -6.36 6.89 27.98
CA GLY A 123 -7.19 7.30 29.13
C GLY A 123 -8.48 6.51 29.31
N LEU A 124 -8.74 5.52 28.44
CA LEU A 124 -10.01 4.78 28.40
C LEU A 124 -10.09 3.75 29.53
N GLY A 125 -11.04 3.96 30.44
CA GLY A 125 -11.38 3.07 31.53
C GLY A 125 -12.46 2.06 31.18
N ASP A 126 -13.44 1.92 32.05
CA ASP A 126 -14.53 0.97 31.86
C ASP A 126 -15.45 1.43 30.73
N VAL A 127 -15.83 0.48 29.87
CA VAL A 127 -16.84 0.69 28.85
C VAL A 127 -18.06 -0.13 29.19
N THR A 128 -19.24 0.46 29.11
CA THR A 128 -20.51 -0.25 29.32
C THR A 128 -21.51 0.14 28.25
N ALA A 129 -22.04 -0.86 27.54
CA ALA A 129 -23.18 -0.72 26.64
C ALA A 129 -24.45 -1.20 27.34
N TYR A 130 -25.48 -0.35 27.34
CA TYR A 130 -26.78 -0.61 27.95
C TYR A 130 -27.84 -0.77 26.86
N ARG A 131 -28.70 -1.78 26.99
CA ARG A 131 -29.92 -1.87 26.17
C ARG A 131 -30.77 -0.63 26.41
N LEU A 132 -31.29 -0.03 25.34
CA LEU A 132 -32.09 1.19 25.44
C LEU A 132 -33.55 0.86 25.80
N ASP A 133 -33.81 0.52 27.08
CA ASP A 133 -35.15 0.31 27.65
C ASP A 133 -35.26 0.88 29.07
N GLU A 134 -36.48 0.92 29.62
CA GLU A 134 -36.74 1.37 30.99
C GLU A 134 -36.88 0.23 32.01
N ASP A 135 -36.45 -0.98 31.64
CA ASP A 135 -36.46 -2.14 32.52
C ASP A 135 -35.34 -2.01 33.57
N CYS A 136 -35.51 -2.71 34.69
CA CYS A 136 -34.50 -2.77 35.74
C CYS A 136 -33.60 -3.99 35.51
N HIS A 137 -32.33 -3.78 35.18
CA HIS A 137 -31.35 -4.83 34.89
C HIS A 137 -30.41 -5.03 36.08
N SER A 138 -30.45 -6.19 36.72
CA SER A 138 -29.53 -6.52 37.82
C SER A 138 -28.09 -6.69 37.33
N ASN A 139 -27.12 -6.27 38.13
CA ASN A 139 -25.71 -6.51 37.86
C ASN A 139 -25.37 -8.00 38.09
N GLY A 140 -24.33 -8.52 37.42
CA GLY A 140 -23.99 -9.95 37.43
C GLY A 140 -23.67 -10.58 38.80
N ASP A 141 -23.44 -9.77 39.83
CA ASP A 141 -23.19 -10.21 41.21
C ASP A 141 -24.43 -10.13 42.14
N GLY A 142 -25.57 -9.64 41.63
CA GLY A 142 -26.83 -9.50 42.36
C GLY A 142 -26.84 -8.45 43.47
N THR A 143 -25.80 -7.61 43.57
CA THR A 143 -25.69 -6.61 44.64
C THR A 143 -26.24 -5.23 44.26
N GLY A 144 -26.60 -5.04 43.00
CA GLY A 144 -27.15 -3.78 42.47
C GLY A 144 -27.86 -3.97 41.13
N ALA A 145 -28.35 -2.88 40.57
CA ALA A 145 -29.02 -2.86 39.27
C ALA A 145 -28.79 -1.53 38.53
N THR A 146 -29.06 -1.51 37.24
CA THR A 146 -29.10 -0.30 36.41
C THR A 146 -30.45 -0.19 35.72
N LYS A 147 -31.01 1.01 35.68
CA LYS A 147 -32.21 1.33 34.91
C LYS A 147 -32.00 2.63 34.15
N LEU A 148 -32.44 2.67 32.89
CA LEU A 148 -32.50 3.91 32.12
C LEU A 148 -33.87 4.56 32.27
N THR A 149 -33.90 5.88 32.19
CA THR A 149 -35.13 6.66 32.00
C THR A 149 -34.98 7.38 30.67
N LEU A 150 -35.93 7.13 29.78
CA LEU A 150 -35.85 7.52 28.37
C LEU A 150 -36.89 8.62 28.10
N ASP A 151 -36.42 9.85 27.92
CA ASP A 151 -37.24 11.03 27.62
C ASP A 151 -36.50 11.89 26.58
N ASP A 152 -36.70 13.21 26.57
CA ASP A 152 -35.86 14.16 25.81
C ASP A 152 -34.36 14.03 26.16
N ASN A 153 -34.07 13.65 27.42
CA ASN A 153 -32.73 13.27 27.88
C ASN A 153 -32.75 11.84 28.39
N LEU A 154 -31.62 11.16 28.25
CA LEU A 154 -31.43 9.82 28.80
C LEU A 154 -30.79 9.92 30.18
N THR A 155 -31.44 9.33 31.19
CA THR A 155 -30.86 9.25 32.55
C THR A 155 -30.50 7.82 32.90
N ILE A 156 -29.22 7.57 33.16
CA ILE A 156 -28.70 6.30 33.65
C ILE A 156 -28.74 6.34 35.18
N THR A 157 -29.54 5.48 35.79
CA THR A 157 -29.61 5.35 37.25
C THR A 157 -29.03 4.01 37.69
N LYS A 158 -27.98 4.04 38.52
CA LYS A 158 -27.43 2.85 39.20
C LYS A 158 -28.05 2.74 40.60
N TYR A 159 -28.34 1.52 41.03
CA TYR A 159 -28.99 1.19 42.30
C TYR A 159 -28.12 0.25 43.13
N ASN A 160 -28.25 0.33 44.46
CA ASN A 160 -27.54 -0.55 45.42
C ASN A 160 -28.35 -1.80 45.80
N ASP A 161 -29.44 -2.08 45.09
CA ASP A 161 -30.26 -3.28 45.21
C ASP A 161 -30.68 -3.78 43.82
N PRO A 162 -30.83 -5.11 43.63
CA PRO A 162 -31.16 -5.70 42.33
C PRO A 162 -32.60 -5.42 41.86
N SER A 163 -33.42 -4.72 42.64
CA SER A 163 -34.82 -4.42 42.33
C SER A 163 -35.09 -2.94 42.08
N CYS A 164 -34.04 -2.14 41.88
CA CYS A 164 -34.10 -0.71 41.56
C CYS A 164 -34.91 0.15 42.57
N ASN A 165 -34.78 -0.10 43.87
CA ASN A 165 -35.51 0.65 44.90
C ASN A 165 -34.70 1.77 45.55
N SER A 166 -33.37 1.65 45.59
CA SER A 166 -32.48 2.58 46.30
C SER A 166 -31.35 3.06 45.38
N VAL A 167 -31.47 4.32 44.95
CA VAL A 167 -30.56 4.97 44.00
C VAL A 167 -29.17 5.15 44.60
N LEU A 168 -28.14 4.72 43.88
CA LEU A 168 -26.73 4.91 44.20
C LEU A 168 -26.18 6.16 43.51
N SER A 169 -26.39 6.28 42.19
CA SER A 169 -25.89 7.39 41.38
C SER A 169 -26.73 7.59 40.12
N GLN A 170 -26.71 8.81 39.58
CA GLN A 170 -27.38 9.15 38.32
C GLN A 170 -26.43 9.89 37.38
N LYS A 171 -26.61 9.65 36.08
CA LYS A 171 -25.88 10.35 35.01
C LYS A 171 -26.85 10.67 33.88
N VAL A 172 -26.74 11.86 33.30
CA VAL A 172 -27.64 12.32 32.23
C VAL A 172 -26.84 12.46 30.93
N ALA A 173 -27.38 11.94 29.83
CA ALA A 173 -26.86 12.09 28.48
C ALA A 173 -27.93 12.75 27.60
N THR A 174 -27.55 13.84 26.93
CA THR A 174 -28.42 14.48 25.92
C THR A 174 -28.24 13.78 24.56
N TRP A 175 -29.16 14.02 23.63
CA TRP A 175 -29.06 13.50 22.26
C TRP A 175 -27.76 13.91 21.57
N GLU A 176 -27.36 15.17 21.71
CA GLU A 176 -26.13 15.71 21.13
C GLU A 176 -24.89 15.04 21.74
N MET A 177 -24.87 14.82 23.06
CA MET A 177 -23.76 14.11 23.73
C MET A 177 -23.59 12.69 23.18
N ALA A 178 -24.70 11.96 22.99
CA ALA A 178 -24.71 10.57 22.54
C ALA A 178 -24.42 10.38 21.05
N THR A 179 -24.66 11.39 20.21
CA THR A 179 -24.44 11.31 18.75
C THR A 179 -23.09 11.89 18.33
N GLN A 180 -22.63 12.93 19.00
CA GLN A 180 -21.35 13.58 18.69
C GLN A 180 -20.17 13.05 19.52
N GLY A 181 -20.43 12.17 20.52
CA GLY A 181 -19.39 11.65 21.40
C GLY A 181 -18.72 12.74 22.24
N GLN A 182 -19.49 13.75 22.66
CA GLN A 182 -18.97 14.86 23.46
C GLN A 182 -18.56 14.37 24.85
N CYS A 183 -17.46 14.95 25.35
CA CYS A 183 -16.94 14.64 26.67
C CYS A 183 -17.68 15.42 27.75
N VAL A 184 -18.34 14.71 28.67
CA VAL A 184 -19.05 15.29 29.83
C VAL A 184 -18.72 14.48 31.07
N ASP A 185 -18.25 15.14 32.12
CA ASP A 185 -17.85 14.51 33.39
C ASP A 185 -16.93 13.29 33.19
N ASN A 186 -15.90 13.45 32.33
CA ASN A 186 -14.96 12.41 31.92
C ASN A 186 -15.62 11.16 31.32
N SER A 187 -16.75 11.33 30.63
CA SER A 187 -17.34 10.25 29.86
C SER A 187 -17.83 10.68 28.51
N LYS A 188 -17.84 9.73 27.59
CA LYS A 188 -18.43 9.88 26.27
C LYS A 188 -19.58 8.90 26.12
N PHE A 189 -20.58 9.34 25.38
CA PHE A 189 -21.79 8.58 25.12
C PHE A 189 -21.87 8.32 23.62
N TYR A 190 -22.20 7.09 23.23
CA TYR A 190 -22.38 6.72 21.83
C TYR A 190 -23.67 5.92 21.67
N LEU A 191 -24.61 6.48 20.91
CA LEU A 191 -25.81 5.77 20.48
C LEU A 191 -25.47 4.90 19.26
N ARG A 192 -25.82 3.61 19.32
CA ARG A 192 -25.53 2.58 18.30
C ARG A 192 -26.71 1.60 18.16
N GLY A 193 -26.63 0.73 17.16
CA GLY A 193 -27.71 -0.21 16.83
C GLY A 193 -28.81 0.42 15.96
N ALA A 194 -30.04 -0.07 16.10
CA ALA A 194 -31.19 0.49 15.40
C ALA A 194 -31.43 1.96 15.81
N LYS A 195 -31.75 2.85 14.87
CA LYS A 195 -32.04 4.26 15.20
C LYS A 195 -33.34 4.34 16.03
N PRO A 196 -33.36 5.04 17.18
CA PRO A 196 -34.60 5.31 17.89
C PRO A 196 -35.64 6.00 17.00
N ALA A 197 -36.92 5.74 17.24
CA ALA A 197 -37.97 6.46 16.53
C ALA A 197 -37.99 7.93 16.97
N MET A 198 -38.32 8.83 16.06
CA MET A 198 -38.51 10.24 16.35
C MET A 198 -39.90 10.48 16.93
N ALA A 199 -40.01 11.40 17.88
CA ALA A 199 -41.29 11.93 18.33
C ALA A 199 -41.83 12.87 17.26
N ALA A 200 -43.00 12.56 16.73
CA ALA A 200 -43.72 13.32 15.73
C ALA A 200 -44.92 14.01 16.37
N VAL A 201 -45.01 15.33 16.26
CA VAL A 201 -46.15 16.13 16.70
C VAL A 201 -46.79 16.78 15.48
N ALA A 202 -48.00 16.34 15.13
CA ALA A 202 -48.81 16.94 14.08
C ALA A 202 -49.77 17.97 14.68
N VAL A 203 -49.79 19.18 14.13
CA VAL A 203 -50.62 20.31 14.57
C VAL A 203 -51.75 20.54 13.56
N PHE A 204 -52.91 20.90 14.08
CA PHE A 204 -54.16 21.09 13.34
C PHE A 204 -54.88 22.36 13.82
N ASP A 205 -55.51 23.07 12.89
CA ASP A 205 -56.36 24.23 13.20
C ASP A 205 -57.79 23.82 13.62
N ASP A 206 -58.13 22.54 13.50
CA ASP A 206 -59.48 22.02 13.70
C ASP A 206 -59.54 20.92 14.78
N MET A 207 -60.65 20.91 15.52
CA MET A 207 -60.86 19.99 16.64
C MET A 207 -61.09 18.52 16.23
N ALA A 208 -61.25 18.26 14.93
CA ALA A 208 -61.36 16.91 14.39
C ALA A 208 -60.00 16.39 13.90
N CYS A 209 -58.94 17.21 13.94
CA CYS A 209 -57.61 16.92 13.42
C CYS A 209 -57.65 16.35 11.99
N SER A 210 -58.35 17.06 11.10
CA SER A 210 -58.67 16.56 9.75
C SER A 210 -57.52 16.72 8.75
N THR A 211 -56.88 17.89 8.73
CA THR A 211 -55.72 18.17 7.88
C THR A 211 -54.62 18.85 8.70
N PRO A 212 -53.42 18.26 8.77
CA PRO A 212 -52.32 18.83 9.53
C PRO A 212 -51.81 20.09 8.83
N THR A 213 -51.43 21.09 9.62
CA THR A 213 -50.85 22.36 9.16
C THR A 213 -49.34 22.38 9.36
N GLN A 214 -48.85 21.68 10.39
CA GLN A 214 -47.44 21.51 10.69
C GLN A 214 -47.19 20.12 11.27
N ILE A 215 -46.04 19.52 10.96
CA ILE A 215 -45.53 18.34 11.68
C ILE A 215 -44.12 18.64 12.14
N THR A 216 -43.82 18.40 13.41
CA THR A 216 -42.47 18.52 13.96
C THR A 216 -41.98 17.16 14.41
N PHE A 217 -40.83 16.75 13.89
CA PHE A 217 -40.10 15.55 14.29
C PHE A 217 -38.90 15.96 15.14
N THR A 218 -38.86 15.45 16.36
CA THR A 218 -37.75 15.67 17.30
C THR A 218 -37.17 14.33 17.69
N GLN A 219 -35.85 14.30 17.84
CA GLN A 219 -35.17 13.13 18.34
C GLN A 219 -35.54 12.93 19.81
N ASN A 220 -35.94 11.71 20.20
CA ASN A 220 -36.35 11.39 21.56
C ASN A 220 -35.90 9.96 21.90
N PHE A 221 -35.36 9.74 23.10
CA PHE A 221 -34.87 8.42 23.51
C PHE A 221 -36.00 7.46 23.92
N GLY A 222 -37.14 7.99 24.37
CA GLY A 222 -38.30 7.26 24.90
C GLY A 222 -39.33 6.86 23.85
N CYS A 223 -39.14 7.18 22.58
CA CYS A 223 -40.02 6.72 21.49
C CYS A 223 -39.75 5.24 21.14
N SER A 224 -40.06 4.33 22.05
CA SER A 224 -39.95 2.88 21.83
C SER A 224 -41.32 2.30 21.46
N VAL A 225 -41.45 1.83 20.22
CA VAL A 225 -42.50 0.92 19.70
C VAL A 225 -43.95 1.24 20.14
N VAL A 226 -44.62 2.06 19.32
CA VAL A 226 -46.07 2.01 18.99
C VAL A 226 -47.09 2.34 20.10
N GLN A 227 -46.74 2.55 21.36
CA GLN A 227 -47.73 3.04 22.34
C GLN A 227 -47.14 4.06 23.32
N ASP A 228 -47.07 5.33 22.91
CA ASP A 228 -47.22 6.43 23.88
C ASP A 228 -48.72 6.63 24.19
N PRO A 229 -49.18 6.37 25.43
CA PRO A 229 -50.57 6.54 25.83
C PRO A 229 -50.99 8.00 26.07
N PHE A 230 -50.09 8.98 26.00
CA PHE A 230 -50.37 10.32 26.55
C PHE A 230 -50.84 11.39 25.55
N ASN A 231 -50.88 11.16 24.23
CA ASN A 231 -51.58 12.07 23.30
C ASN A 231 -51.95 11.48 21.92
N SER A 232 -52.29 10.18 21.86
CA SER A 232 -52.74 9.51 20.62
C SER A 232 -54.14 9.93 20.14
N VAL A 233 -54.76 10.91 20.78
CA VAL A 233 -56.10 11.42 20.49
C VAL A 233 -56.04 12.94 20.32
N CYS A 234 -56.67 13.47 19.27
CA CYS A 234 -56.76 14.90 18.98
C CYS A 234 -57.15 15.71 20.23
N GLY A 235 -56.20 16.50 20.74
CA GLY A 235 -56.35 17.27 21.97
C GLY A 235 -55.87 18.71 21.81
N PRO A 236 -56.39 19.66 22.61
CA PRO A 236 -55.97 21.06 22.52
C PRO A 236 -54.50 21.20 22.95
N SER A 237 -53.66 21.81 22.08
CA SER A 237 -52.24 22.10 22.32
C SER A 237 -51.99 23.58 22.66
N GLY A 238 -53.00 24.42 22.42
CA GLY A 238 -53.02 25.85 22.71
C GLY A 238 -54.46 26.38 22.74
N PRO A 239 -54.69 27.70 22.89
CA PRO A 239 -56.02 28.31 22.82
C PRO A 239 -56.69 28.19 21.43
N THR A 240 -55.92 28.01 20.35
CA THR A 240 -56.47 27.89 18.98
C THR A 240 -56.12 26.62 18.22
N GLN A 241 -55.35 25.69 18.80
CA GLN A 241 -54.77 24.56 18.08
C GLN A 241 -55.06 23.21 18.74
N TYR A 242 -55.02 22.17 17.91
CA TYR A 242 -55.09 20.78 18.30
C TYR A 242 -53.85 20.03 17.83
N SER A 243 -53.39 19.04 18.58
CA SER A 243 -52.23 18.24 18.20
C SER A 243 -52.45 16.75 18.42
N ILE A 244 -51.71 15.95 17.66
CA ILE A 244 -51.54 14.51 17.87
C ILE A 244 -50.05 14.23 17.97
N SER A 245 -49.62 13.49 18.99
CA SER A 245 -48.24 13.02 19.10
C SER A 245 -48.15 11.51 18.83
N THR A 246 -47.07 11.09 18.18
CA THR A 246 -46.78 9.67 17.88
C THR A 246 -45.28 9.47 17.67
N CYS A 247 -44.85 8.23 17.48
CA CYS A 247 -43.46 7.86 17.18
C CYS A 247 -43.35 7.33 15.75
N THR A 248 -42.30 7.72 15.03
CA THR A 248 -41.98 7.13 13.71
C THR A 248 -40.48 7.01 13.48
N SER A 249 -40.05 5.89 12.90
CA SER A 249 -38.67 5.68 12.44
C SER A 249 -38.42 6.23 11.04
N ASP A 250 -39.49 6.58 10.31
CA ASP A 250 -39.43 7.17 8.97
C ASP A 250 -40.36 8.39 8.92
N PHE A 251 -39.77 9.56 9.14
CA PHE A 251 -40.50 10.82 9.10
C PHE A 251 -41.06 11.13 7.70
N SER A 252 -40.49 10.55 6.63
CA SER A 252 -40.86 10.86 5.25
C SER A 252 -42.11 10.10 4.85
N SER A 253 -42.10 8.79 5.05
CA SER A 253 -43.30 7.95 4.89
C SER A 253 -44.43 8.42 5.81
N PHE A 254 -44.10 8.80 7.06
CA PHE A 254 -45.09 9.37 7.98
C PHE A 254 -45.67 10.70 7.44
N THR A 255 -44.84 11.60 6.92
CA THR A 255 -45.29 12.87 6.35
C THR A 255 -46.21 12.63 5.16
N GLU A 256 -45.85 11.74 4.24
CA GLU A 256 -46.65 11.40 3.04
C GLU A 256 -47.99 10.74 3.36
N THR A 257 -48.03 9.90 4.39
CA THR A 257 -49.28 9.27 4.84
C THR A 257 -50.18 10.26 5.58
N THR A 258 -49.58 11.20 6.32
CA THR A 258 -50.28 12.17 7.16
C THR A 258 -50.81 13.36 6.35
N PHE A 259 -50.00 13.92 5.45
CA PHE A 259 -50.46 14.85 4.43
C PHE A 259 -51.02 14.04 3.25
N SER A 260 -52.36 13.91 3.16
CA SER A 260 -53.02 13.26 2.03
C SER A 260 -52.32 13.63 0.70
N GLY A 261 -51.82 12.66 -0.06
CA GLY A 261 -50.73 12.83 -1.06
C GLY A 261 -50.87 13.88 -2.17
N SER A 262 -51.98 14.62 -2.21
CA SER A 262 -52.21 15.82 -3.03
C SER A 262 -51.95 17.15 -2.30
N THR A 263 -51.70 17.12 -0.99
CA THR A 263 -51.47 18.32 -0.18
C THR A 263 -50.01 18.74 -0.33
N ARG A 264 -49.79 19.96 -0.84
CA ARG A 264 -48.43 20.48 -1.00
C ARG A 264 -47.86 20.84 0.36
N TYR A 265 -46.64 20.38 0.61
CA TYR A 265 -45.92 20.66 1.83
C TYR A 265 -44.45 20.93 1.53
N LEU A 266 -43.80 21.67 2.43
CA LEU A 266 -42.37 21.93 2.44
C LEU A 266 -41.79 21.43 3.76
N ALA A 267 -40.79 20.57 3.68
CA ALA A 267 -40.08 20.03 4.82
C ALA A 267 -38.68 20.61 4.95
N VAL A 268 -38.31 20.96 6.17
CA VAL A 268 -37.01 21.51 6.55
C VAL A 268 -36.35 20.57 7.53
N GLU A 269 -35.23 19.99 7.13
CA GLU A 269 -34.35 19.22 8.02
C GLU A 269 -33.32 20.15 8.62
N LYS A 270 -33.15 20.12 9.94
CA LYS A 270 -32.11 20.85 10.64
C LYS A 270 -31.04 19.87 11.10
N HIS A 271 -29.79 20.20 10.80
CA HIS A 271 -28.62 19.40 11.14
C HIS A 271 -27.68 20.19 12.06
N SER A 272 -27.05 19.49 13.00
CA SER A 272 -26.14 20.11 13.98
C SER A 272 -24.70 20.28 13.47
N ASP A 273 -24.40 19.74 12.29
CA ASP A 273 -23.12 19.84 11.59
C ASP A 273 -23.28 20.54 10.23
N SER A 274 -22.18 21.00 9.62
CA SER A 274 -22.18 21.71 8.34
C SER A 274 -22.30 20.80 7.11
N GLY A 275 -22.22 19.48 7.29
CA GLY A 275 -22.28 18.47 6.22
C GLY A 275 -23.62 17.74 6.13
N CYS A 276 -24.60 18.09 6.97
CA CYS A 276 -25.89 17.44 7.08
C CYS A 276 -25.80 15.93 7.38
N MET A 277 -24.88 15.56 8.29
CA MET A 277 -24.64 14.18 8.72
C MET A 277 -25.45 13.80 9.97
N THR A 278 -25.77 14.78 10.81
CA THR A 278 -26.37 14.62 12.14
C THR A 278 -27.69 15.36 12.21
N LEU A 279 -28.78 14.64 11.91
CA LEU A 279 -30.14 15.16 11.92
C LEU A 279 -30.59 15.50 13.35
N GLN A 280 -30.93 16.77 13.58
CA GLN A 280 -31.41 17.30 14.87
C GLN A 280 -32.94 17.28 14.94
N SER A 281 -33.61 17.82 13.93
CA SER A 281 -35.07 17.90 13.86
C SER A 281 -35.56 18.03 12.42
N VAL A 282 -36.82 17.70 12.18
CA VAL A 282 -37.49 17.97 10.90
C VAL A 282 -38.77 18.73 11.18
N THR A 283 -39.02 19.82 10.44
CA THR A 283 -40.29 20.54 10.50
C THR A 283 -40.92 20.55 9.13
N VAL A 284 -42.16 20.10 9.03
CA VAL A 284 -42.94 20.08 7.79
C VAL A 284 -44.06 21.09 7.91
N TYR A 285 -44.17 21.97 6.92
CA TYR A 285 -45.18 23.01 6.84
C TYR A 285 -46.11 22.74 5.67
N VAL A 286 -47.41 22.92 5.88
CA VAL A 286 -48.38 22.99 4.77
C VAL A 286 -48.06 24.21 3.90
N ALA A 287 -48.10 24.02 2.57
CA ALA A 287 -47.76 25.05 1.59
C ALA A 287 -48.99 25.46 0.76
N ASP A 288 -50.02 25.95 1.44
CA ASP A 288 -51.28 26.38 0.82
C ASP A 288 -51.39 27.91 0.64
N GLY A 289 -50.40 28.67 1.15
CA GLY A 289 -50.37 30.13 1.14
C GLY A 289 -51.26 30.79 2.19
N SER A 290 -51.84 30.02 3.12
CA SER A 290 -52.66 30.52 4.23
C SER A 290 -51.80 30.79 5.49
N CYS A 291 -52.37 31.54 6.43
CA CYS A 291 -51.76 31.77 7.75
C CYS A 291 -52.11 30.65 8.71
N HIS A 292 -51.09 30.03 9.30
CA HIS A 292 -51.23 28.99 10.33
C HIS A 292 -50.40 29.36 11.56
N ALA A 293 -50.98 29.16 12.75
CA ALA A 293 -50.24 29.34 13.99
C ALA A 293 -49.26 28.17 14.22
N ASN A 294 -48.12 28.43 14.85
CA ASN A 294 -47.06 27.47 15.14
C ASN A 294 -47.32 26.74 16.47
N LEU A 295 -46.66 25.61 16.74
CA LEU A 295 -46.90 24.77 17.93
C LEU A 295 -46.82 25.53 19.28
N ASP A 296 -46.02 26.60 19.36
CA ASP A 296 -45.85 27.41 20.57
C ASP A 296 -47.00 28.42 20.82
N ASP A 297 -47.94 28.55 19.87
CA ASP A 297 -49.09 29.46 19.84
C ASP A 297 -48.74 30.96 20.01
N GLY A 298 -47.44 31.29 20.08
CA GLY A 298 -46.90 32.64 20.12
C GLY A 298 -46.43 33.16 18.77
N THR A 299 -46.22 32.26 17.80
CA THR A 299 -45.76 32.58 16.43
C THR A 299 -46.67 31.97 15.37
N SER A 300 -46.54 32.41 14.12
CA SER A 300 -47.29 31.86 12.97
C SER A 300 -46.43 31.82 11.72
N PHE A 301 -46.89 31.11 10.69
CA PHE A 301 -46.18 30.96 9.43
C PHE A 301 -47.10 31.03 8.22
N ILE A 302 -46.51 31.40 7.07
CA ILE A 302 -47.10 31.28 5.74
C ILE A 302 -46.06 30.62 4.84
N VAL A 303 -46.42 29.54 4.15
CA VAL A 303 -45.54 28.88 3.19
C VAL A 303 -46.19 28.85 1.80
N ASN A 304 -45.42 29.29 0.80
CA ASN A 304 -45.84 29.28 -0.60
C ASN A 304 -44.91 28.40 -1.44
N LEU A 305 -45.47 27.60 -2.35
CA LEU A 305 -44.72 26.82 -3.34
C LEU A 305 -45.22 27.12 -4.77
N ASN A 306 -44.27 27.40 -5.66
CA ASN A 306 -44.46 27.50 -7.10
C ASN A 306 -44.53 26.11 -7.75
N ALA A 307 -44.92 26.07 -9.03
CA ALA A 307 -45.02 24.82 -9.79
C ALA A 307 -43.65 24.14 -10.03
N ASP A 308 -42.57 24.91 -9.98
CA ASP A 308 -41.19 24.43 -10.15
C ASP A 308 -40.53 24.00 -8.83
N GLY A 309 -41.29 24.02 -7.72
CA GLY A 309 -40.83 23.65 -6.38
C GLY A 309 -40.12 24.76 -5.60
N SER A 310 -39.84 25.91 -6.22
CA SER A 310 -39.34 27.09 -5.49
C SER A 310 -40.44 27.68 -4.60
N GLY A 311 -40.07 28.39 -3.54
CA GLY A 311 -41.04 28.88 -2.58
C GLY A 311 -40.47 29.78 -1.49
N THR A 312 -41.33 30.15 -0.54
CA THR A 312 -40.96 30.99 0.60
C THR A 312 -41.56 30.46 1.89
N ILE A 313 -40.81 30.57 2.97
CA ILE A 313 -41.26 30.33 4.35
C ILE A 313 -41.21 31.68 5.08
N ALA A 314 -42.36 32.24 5.42
CA ALA A 314 -42.45 33.47 6.19
C ALA A 314 -42.91 33.17 7.61
N LEU A 315 -42.08 33.50 8.60
CA LEU A 315 -42.37 33.38 10.03
C LEU A 315 -42.82 34.73 10.59
N TYR A 316 -43.72 34.69 11.57
CA TYR A 316 -44.33 35.87 12.19
C TYR A 316 -44.23 35.77 13.71
N LEU A 317 -44.08 36.93 14.36
CA LEU A 317 -43.90 37.05 15.82
C LEU A 317 -45.21 37.06 16.62
N ASP A 318 -46.34 36.84 15.94
CA ASP A 318 -47.67 36.67 16.54
C ASP A 318 -48.39 35.49 15.90
N SER A 319 -49.53 35.07 16.47
CA SER A 319 -50.33 33.93 15.99
C SER A 319 -51.30 34.25 14.83
N TYR A 320 -51.28 35.49 14.31
CA TYR A 320 -52.24 35.98 13.31
C TYR A 320 -51.57 36.49 12.02
N CYS A 321 -50.31 36.13 11.79
CA CYS A 321 -49.48 36.59 10.66
C CYS A 321 -49.51 38.11 10.43
N SER A 322 -49.58 38.90 11.50
CA SER A 322 -49.72 40.36 11.41
C SER A 322 -48.39 41.10 11.64
N GLN A 323 -47.50 40.54 12.45
CA GLN A 323 -46.16 41.07 12.74
C GLN A 323 -45.09 40.23 12.02
N PRO A 324 -44.53 40.74 10.89
CA PRO A 324 -43.54 39.99 10.13
C PRO A 324 -42.28 39.75 10.96
N GLY A 325 -41.81 38.49 10.94
CA GLY A 325 -40.55 38.05 11.53
C GLY A 325 -39.52 37.76 10.42
N GLU A 326 -38.90 36.59 10.49
CA GLU A 326 -37.92 36.13 9.50
C GLU A 326 -38.62 35.53 8.27
N SER A 327 -37.98 35.65 7.10
CA SER A 327 -38.43 35.02 5.86
C SER A 327 -37.28 34.32 5.18
N GLU A 328 -37.56 33.14 4.63
CA GLU A 328 -36.58 32.24 4.02
C GLU A 328 -37.03 31.92 2.59
N GLU A 329 -36.15 32.18 1.62
CA GLU A 329 -36.36 31.83 0.22
C GLU A 329 -35.84 30.41 -0.03
N VAL A 330 -36.67 29.56 -0.64
CA VAL A 330 -36.33 28.19 -0.99
C VAL A 330 -36.27 28.07 -2.51
N THR A 331 -35.08 27.84 -3.05
CA THR A 331 -34.89 27.74 -4.49
C THR A 331 -35.25 26.34 -5.00
N LYS A 332 -35.57 26.23 -6.30
CA LYS A 332 -35.74 24.93 -6.98
C LYS A 332 -34.53 24.01 -6.75
N GLN A 333 -33.31 24.56 -6.75
CA GLN A 333 -32.09 23.78 -6.57
C GLN A 333 -32.00 23.20 -5.16
N MET A 334 -32.32 23.97 -4.10
CA MET A 334 -32.28 23.49 -2.71
C MET A 334 -33.16 22.25 -2.48
N VAL A 335 -34.32 22.17 -3.15
CA VAL A 335 -35.25 21.04 -3.04
C VAL A 335 -34.92 19.87 -3.98
N THR A 336 -34.35 20.14 -5.15
CA THR A 336 -34.03 19.11 -6.17
C THR A 336 -32.65 18.48 -6.00
N HIS A 337 -31.69 19.22 -5.45
CA HIS A 337 -30.33 18.72 -5.20
C HIS A 337 -30.21 18.10 -3.79
N TYR A 338 -31.14 18.45 -2.89
CA TYR A 338 -31.13 17.99 -1.50
C TYR A 338 -29.78 18.28 -0.81
N THR A 339 -29.15 19.37 -1.24
CA THR A 339 -27.84 19.82 -0.78
C THR A 339 -27.94 20.46 0.58
N CYS A 340 -26.80 20.45 1.26
CA CYS A 340 -26.67 21.00 2.59
C CYS A 340 -26.51 22.52 2.51
N ALA A 341 -27.55 23.28 2.84
CA ALA A 341 -27.47 24.73 2.90
C ALA A 341 -26.83 25.18 4.22
N GLN A 342 -25.89 26.14 4.15
CA GLN A 342 -25.17 26.70 5.30
C GLN A 342 -25.61 28.16 5.58
N ASP A 343 -25.22 28.72 6.73
CA ASP A 343 -25.47 30.11 7.16
C ASP A 343 -26.94 30.53 7.43
N PHE A 344 -27.57 29.94 8.45
CA PHE A 344 -28.90 30.35 8.94
C PHE A 344 -28.86 31.07 10.31
N SER A 345 -29.85 31.94 10.57
CA SER A 345 -30.07 32.59 11.87
C SER A 345 -30.32 31.57 12.98
N GLY A 346 -29.66 31.74 14.14
CA GLY A 346 -29.88 30.91 15.34
C GLY A 346 -28.87 29.80 15.58
N CYS A 347 -27.75 29.75 14.84
CA CYS A 347 -26.69 28.77 15.05
C CYS A 347 -25.54 29.34 15.89
N VAL A 348 -25.17 28.60 16.93
CA VAL A 348 -24.01 28.92 17.75
C VAL A 348 -22.78 28.39 17.01
N ASP A 349 -21.79 29.26 16.77
CA ASP A 349 -20.48 28.95 16.15
C ASP A 349 -20.45 28.52 14.67
N GLY A 350 -21.54 28.68 13.92
CA GLY A 350 -21.55 28.49 12.44
C GLY A 350 -21.50 27.03 11.97
N SER A 351 -21.70 26.06 12.86
CA SER A 351 -21.57 24.63 12.57
C SER A 351 -22.87 23.91 12.23
N CYS A 352 -23.99 24.60 11.96
CA CYS A 352 -25.28 23.97 11.64
C CYS A 352 -25.60 24.05 10.14
N SER A 353 -26.58 23.29 9.68
CA SER A 353 -27.05 23.34 8.29
C SER A 353 -28.51 22.90 8.12
N LYS A 354 -29.09 23.15 6.94
CA LYS A 354 -30.44 22.71 6.59
C LYS A 354 -30.49 21.96 5.26
N ARG A 355 -31.45 21.03 5.13
CA ARG A 355 -31.90 20.46 3.84
C ARG A 355 -33.40 20.71 3.66
N TYR A 356 -33.82 20.78 2.40
CA TYR A 356 -35.21 21.02 2.03
C TYR A 356 -35.69 19.91 1.12
N PHE A 357 -36.94 19.49 1.32
CA PHE A 357 -37.64 18.65 0.35
C PHE A 357 -39.12 19.02 0.35
N ILE A 358 -39.81 18.70 -0.74
CA ILE A 358 -41.22 19.05 -0.94
C ILE A 358 -42.02 17.83 -1.35
N GLY A 359 -43.31 17.80 -1.02
CA GLY A 359 -44.23 16.75 -1.46
C GLY A 359 -45.59 17.29 -1.88
N GLY A 360 -46.48 16.39 -2.28
CA GLY A 360 -47.80 16.74 -2.82
C GLY A 360 -47.86 16.93 -4.34
N PHE A 361 -46.84 16.48 -5.08
CA PHE A 361 -46.72 16.63 -6.55
C PHE A 361 -47.01 15.34 -7.35
N GLY A 362 -47.69 14.35 -6.75
CA GLY A 362 -48.11 13.13 -7.46
C GLY A 362 -47.15 11.94 -7.33
N GLY A 363 -46.21 11.98 -6.39
CA GLY A 363 -45.28 10.90 -6.03
C GLY A 363 -44.46 11.28 -4.79
N PRO A 364 -43.62 10.37 -4.25
CA PRO A 364 -42.76 10.67 -3.12
C PRO A 364 -41.69 11.73 -3.50
N PRO A 365 -41.23 12.57 -2.55
CA PRO A 365 -40.20 13.58 -2.78
C PRO A 365 -38.91 12.96 -3.33
N ALA A 366 -38.32 13.57 -4.36
CA ALA A 366 -37.13 13.04 -5.03
C ALA A 366 -35.86 13.05 -4.15
N LYS A 367 -35.72 14.02 -3.23
CA LYS A 367 -34.59 14.12 -2.28
C LYS A 367 -33.20 13.90 -2.88
N GLY A 368 -32.94 14.53 -4.04
CA GLY A 368 -31.66 14.42 -4.73
C GLY A 368 -31.53 13.23 -5.68
N ILE A 369 -32.45 12.25 -5.62
CA ILE A 369 -32.56 11.16 -6.59
C ILE A 369 -33.07 11.74 -7.92
N MET A 370 -32.44 11.37 -9.02
CA MET A 370 -32.83 11.81 -10.36
C MET A 370 -33.82 10.84 -10.99
N THR A 371 -34.66 11.36 -11.89
CA THR A 371 -35.52 10.53 -12.72
C THR A 371 -34.79 10.20 -14.02
N ALA A 372 -34.58 8.90 -14.27
CA ALA A 372 -34.05 8.38 -15.52
C ALA A 372 -35.19 7.95 -16.42
N VAL A 373 -35.21 8.44 -17.65
CA VAL A 373 -36.23 8.12 -18.66
C VAL A 373 -35.56 7.59 -19.91
N SER A 374 -35.72 6.30 -20.15
CA SER A 374 -35.18 5.59 -21.32
C SER A 374 -36.21 5.50 -22.43
N VAL A 375 -35.79 5.73 -23.67
CA VAL A 375 -36.62 5.62 -24.88
C VAL A 375 -36.15 4.42 -25.70
N TYR A 376 -37.09 3.62 -26.18
CA TYR A 376 -36.84 2.37 -26.89
C TYR A 376 -37.50 2.36 -28.26
N SER A 377 -36.92 1.58 -29.18
CA SER A 377 -37.46 1.35 -30.52
C SER A 377 -38.59 0.32 -30.55
N ASP A 378 -38.67 -0.54 -29.54
CA ASP A 378 -39.59 -1.67 -29.47
C ASP A 378 -40.59 -1.59 -28.31
N ALA A 379 -41.76 -2.20 -28.51
CA ALA A 379 -42.86 -2.20 -27.55
C ALA A 379 -42.59 -3.00 -26.27
N SER A 380 -41.55 -3.83 -26.27
CA SER A 380 -41.13 -4.63 -25.13
C SER A 380 -40.00 -3.98 -24.31
N CYS A 381 -39.48 -2.81 -24.73
CA CYS A 381 -38.32 -2.17 -24.13
C CYS A 381 -37.12 -3.13 -23.96
N SER A 382 -36.94 -4.02 -24.95
CA SER A 382 -35.94 -5.10 -24.94
C SER A 382 -34.76 -4.84 -25.88
N SER A 383 -34.93 -3.92 -26.84
CA SER A 383 -33.82 -3.38 -27.63
C SER A 383 -32.96 -2.46 -26.75
N PRO A 384 -31.71 -2.17 -27.14
CA PRO A 384 -30.97 -1.08 -26.54
C PRO A 384 -31.78 0.21 -26.61
N ALA A 385 -31.81 0.97 -25.51
CA ALA A 385 -32.39 2.30 -25.49
C ALA A 385 -31.70 3.17 -26.54
N THR A 386 -32.48 3.99 -27.25
CA THR A 386 -31.94 4.94 -28.24
C THR A 386 -31.45 6.21 -27.57
N THR A 387 -32.18 6.64 -26.53
CA THR A 387 -31.79 7.75 -25.67
C THR A 387 -32.22 7.49 -24.24
N MET A 388 -31.47 8.02 -23.28
CA MET A 388 -31.89 8.10 -21.88
C MET A 388 -31.68 9.53 -21.39
N LYS A 389 -32.67 10.09 -20.72
CA LYS A 389 -32.54 11.39 -20.05
C LYS A 389 -32.63 11.21 -18.54
N VAL A 390 -31.60 11.63 -17.84
CA VAL A 390 -31.53 11.66 -16.38
C VAL A 390 -31.68 13.11 -15.94
N SER A 391 -32.77 13.45 -15.25
CA SER A 391 -33.06 14.83 -14.83
C SER A 391 -33.54 14.92 -13.39
N ARG A 392 -33.35 16.09 -12.78
CA ARG A 392 -33.89 16.39 -11.45
C ARG A 392 -35.37 16.77 -11.54
N GLU A 393 -36.23 15.85 -11.16
CA GLU A 393 -37.67 16.08 -10.97
C GLU A 393 -37.99 16.33 -9.49
N LEU A 394 -39.16 16.90 -9.20
CA LEU A 394 -39.60 17.18 -7.81
C LEU A 394 -40.03 15.92 -7.06
N SER A 395 -40.45 14.90 -7.80
CA SER A 395 -40.89 13.61 -7.28
C SER A 395 -40.34 12.50 -8.15
N CYS A 396 -39.99 11.37 -7.55
CA CYS A 396 -39.49 10.22 -8.29
C CYS A 396 -40.07 8.93 -7.70
N THR A 397 -40.73 8.13 -8.52
CA THR A 397 -41.30 6.84 -8.10
C THR A 397 -40.43 5.69 -8.65
N PRO A 398 -39.67 4.98 -7.81
CA PRO A 398 -38.82 3.88 -8.28
C PRO A 398 -39.69 2.71 -8.76
N GLN A 399 -39.21 1.98 -9.77
CA GLN A 399 -39.85 0.74 -10.20
C GLN A 399 -39.69 -0.35 -9.14
N LEU A 400 -40.66 -1.26 -9.07
CA LEU A 400 -40.61 -2.39 -8.15
C LEU A 400 -39.48 -3.37 -8.50
N ASN A 401 -39.18 -3.51 -9.80
CA ASN A 401 -38.10 -4.34 -10.32
C ASN A 401 -37.37 -3.63 -11.47
N PRO A 402 -36.20 -3.01 -11.22
CA PRO A 402 -35.40 -2.37 -12.27
C PRO A 402 -34.98 -3.32 -13.41
N LEU A 403 -34.94 -4.64 -13.15
CA LEU A 403 -34.54 -5.65 -14.15
C LEU A 403 -35.62 -5.96 -15.20
N GLU A 404 -36.87 -5.56 -14.96
CA GLU A 404 -37.99 -5.75 -15.87
C GLU A 404 -38.67 -4.40 -16.13
N PRO A 405 -38.18 -3.60 -17.10
CA PRO A 405 -38.66 -2.24 -17.29
C PRO A 405 -40.15 -2.21 -17.66
N GLU A 406 -40.95 -1.47 -16.91
CA GLU A 406 -42.34 -1.23 -17.27
C GLU A 406 -42.39 -0.32 -18.52
N CYS A 407 -42.71 -0.92 -19.66
CA CYS A 407 -42.70 -0.25 -20.95
C CYS A 407 -44.02 0.49 -21.22
N GLY A 408 -43.99 1.82 -21.14
CA GLY A 408 -45.11 2.69 -21.48
C GLY A 408 -45.09 3.11 -22.95
N ASN A 409 -46.27 3.35 -23.54
CA ASN A 409 -46.39 3.97 -24.87
C ASN A 409 -47.01 5.37 -24.74
N LEU A 410 -46.25 6.38 -25.14
CA LEU A 410 -46.71 7.76 -25.22
C LEU A 410 -46.54 8.26 -26.66
N ASN A 411 -47.64 8.65 -27.32
CA ASN A 411 -47.63 9.16 -28.70
C ASN A 411 -46.89 8.27 -29.72
N GLY A 412 -46.86 6.95 -29.52
CA GLY A 412 -46.17 6.01 -30.40
C GLY A 412 -44.69 5.82 -30.10
N VAL A 413 -44.16 6.42 -29.03
CA VAL A 413 -42.80 6.23 -28.51
C VAL A 413 -42.86 5.34 -27.27
N TYR A 414 -42.00 4.31 -27.21
CA TYR A 414 -41.91 3.40 -26.08
C TYR A 414 -40.88 3.93 -25.08
N SER A 415 -41.24 4.02 -23.81
CA SER A 415 -40.34 4.55 -22.78
C SER A 415 -40.53 3.85 -21.44
N SER A 416 -39.47 3.81 -20.64
CA SER A 416 -39.49 3.38 -19.26
C SER A 416 -38.89 4.48 -18.37
N SER A 417 -39.39 4.62 -17.15
CA SER A 417 -38.93 5.64 -16.20
C SER A 417 -38.60 5.03 -14.86
N ASP A 418 -37.45 5.34 -14.29
CA ASP A 418 -37.03 4.86 -12.97
C ASP A 418 -36.28 5.97 -12.21
N CYS A 419 -35.91 5.69 -10.97
CA CYS A 419 -35.22 6.61 -10.08
C CYS A 419 -33.78 6.15 -9.85
N GLU A 420 -32.83 7.06 -10.03
CA GLU A 420 -31.41 6.74 -10.01
C GLU A 420 -30.60 7.76 -9.23
N VAL A 421 -29.62 7.28 -8.45
CA VAL A 421 -28.56 8.14 -7.92
C VAL A 421 -27.49 8.24 -8.98
N TYR A 422 -27.59 9.31 -9.75
CA TYR A 422 -26.64 9.63 -10.82
C TYR A 422 -25.64 10.67 -10.34
N THR A 423 -24.34 10.37 -10.52
CA THR A 423 -23.26 11.29 -10.19
C THR A 423 -22.51 11.76 -11.43
N VAL A 424 -21.61 12.71 -11.21
CA VAL A 424 -20.66 13.15 -12.23
C VAL A 424 -19.84 11.94 -12.74
N ASP A 425 -19.33 12.02 -13.97
CA ASP A 425 -18.57 10.97 -14.67
C ASP A 425 -19.40 9.79 -15.22
N GLY A 426 -20.73 9.87 -15.17
CA GLY A 426 -21.58 8.85 -15.77
C GLY A 426 -21.80 7.63 -14.90
N TRP A 427 -21.44 7.72 -13.61
CA TRP A 427 -21.70 6.67 -12.64
C TRP A 427 -23.16 6.71 -12.18
N ASP A 428 -23.80 5.56 -12.26
CA ASP A 428 -25.15 5.29 -11.77
C ASP A 428 -25.10 4.12 -10.77
N SER A 429 -25.69 4.33 -9.59
CA SER A 429 -25.70 3.39 -8.47
C SER A 429 -26.37 2.05 -8.76
N SER A 430 -27.37 2.01 -9.64
CA SER A 430 -28.13 0.79 -9.95
C SER A 430 -27.75 0.13 -11.28
N GLY A 431 -26.81 0.71 -12.04
CA GLY A 431 -26.39 0.20 -13.36
C GLY A 431 -27.48 0.28 -14.45
N LEU A 432 -28.50 1.12 -14.26
CA LEU A 432 -29.56 1.41 -15.22
C LEU A 432 -29.04 1.83 -16.60
N ILE A 433 -27.97 2.62 -16.68
CA ILE A 433 -27.42 3.04 -17.98
C ILE A 433 -26.90 1.80 -18.72
N GLN A 434 -26.06 0.99 -18.08
CA GLN A 434 -25.52 -0.22 -18.69
C GLN A 434 -26.62 -1.21 -19.07
N GLN A 435 -27.66 -1.32 -18.24
CA GLN A 435 -28.80 -2.19 -18.49
C GLN A 435 -29.63 -1.70 -19.67
N ALA A 436 -29.94 -0.41 -19.76
CA ALA A 436 -30.75 0.16 -20.83
C ALA A 436 -30.06 0.06 -22.19
N PHE A 437 -28.75 0.24 -22.24
CA PHE A 437 -27.97 0.18 -23.49
C PHE A 437 -27.37 -1.21 -23.77
N GLY A 438 -27.53 -2.20 -22.90
CA GLY A 438 -27.08 -3.58 -23.15
C GLY A 438 -25.58 -3.74 -23.43
N GLY A 439 -24.74 -2.85 -22.88
CA GLY A 439 -23.29 -2.80 -23.15
C GLY A 439 -22.90 -2.20 -24.50
N HIS A 440 -23.85 -1.64 -25.25
CA HIS A 440 -23.54 -0.87 -26.46
C HIS A 440 -22.84 0.45 -26.09
N THR A 441 -21.91 0.86 -26.95
CA THR A 441 -21.21 2.14 -26.83
C THR A 441 -22.23 3.28 -26.89
N HIS A 442 -22.08 4.23 -25.98
CA HIS A 442 -22.98 5.36 -25.84
C HIS A 442 -22.22 6.62 -25.44
N LEU A 443 -22.79 7.76 -25.79
CA LEU A 443 -22.28 9.09 -25.45
C LEU A 443 -23.17 9.71 -24.39
N THR A 444 -22.60 10.06 -23.24
CA THR A 444 -23.28 10.77 -22.16
C THR A 444 -22.89 12.24 -22.19
N VAL A 445 -23.89 13.12 -22.30
CA VAL A 445 -23.73 14.57 -22.25
C VAL A 445 -24.34 15.08 -20.95
N GLN A 446 -23.49 15.60 -20.07
CA GLN A 446 -23.88 16.18 -18.78
C GLN A 446 -23.96 17.71 -18.90
N GLU A 447 -25.00 18.30 -18.33
CA GLU A 447 -25.20 19.75 -18.27
C GLU A 447 -25.15 20.24 -16.83
N PHE A 448 -24.38 21.30 -16.60
CA PHE A 448 -24.11 21.87 -15.29
C PHE A 448 -24.57 23.32 -15.18
N ASP A 449 -25.14 23.69 -14.03
CA ASP A 449 -25.44 25.07 -13.65
C ASP A 449 -24.21 25.72 -13.05
N THR A 450 -23.45 26.42 -13.89
CA THR A 450 -22.23 27.12 -13.49
C THR A 450 -22.47 28.32 -12.55
N SER A 451 -23.72 28.70 -12.31
CA SER A 451 -24.06 29.72 -11.31
C SER A 451 -24.08 29.19 -9.87
N PHE A 452 -24.19 27.86 -9.70
CA PHE A 452 -24.33 27.20 -8.40
C PHE A 452 -23.09 26.38 -8.00
N GLY A 453 -22.29 25.94 -8.97
CA GLY A 453 -21.02 25.25 -8.72
C GLY A 453 -20.12 25.21 -9.94
N GLU A 454 -18.98 24.56 -9.79
CA GLU A 454 -18.08 24.35 -10.93
C GLU A 454 -18.61 23.23 -11.83
N CYS A 455 -18.33 23.33 -13.12
CA CYS A 455 -18.63 22.25 -14.04
C CYS A 455 -17.79 21.01 -13.68
N ALA A 456 -18.39 19.82 -13.76
CA ALA A 456 -17.93 18.57 -13.14
C ALA A 456 -18.09 18.49 -11.60
N GLY A 457 -18.78 19.46 -10.97
CA GLY A 457 -19.26 19.33 -9.60
C GLY A 457 -20.63 18.64 -9.54
N THR A 458 -20.81 17.68 -8.62
CA THR A 458 -22.11 16.98 -8.43
C THR A 458 -23.24 17.93 -8.07
N ASP A 459 -22.92 18.97 -7.32
CA ASP A 459 -23.89 20.00 -6.90
C ASP A 459 -24.32 20.91 -8.05
N ALA A 460 -23.55 21.00 -9.13
CA ALA A 460 -23.90 21.78 -10.32
C ALA A 460 -24.64 20.95 -11.38
N LEU A 461 -24.68 19.61 -11.27
CA LEU A 461 -25.25 18.74 -12.28
C LEU A 461 -26.79 18.85 -12.34
N ILE A 462 -27.30 19.32 -13.49
CA ILE A 462 -28.73 19.55 -13.73
C ILE A 462 -29.39 18.31 -14.35
N GLN A 463 -28.79 17.83 -15.45
CA GLN A 463 -29.29 16.72 -16.23
C GLN A 463 -28.14 16.05 -16.98
N ALA A 464 -28.36 14.79 -17.36
CA ALA A 464 -27.51 14.08 -18.29
C ALA A 464 -28.36 13.42 -19.37
N THR A 465 -27.93 13.50 -20.62
CA THR A 465 -28.56 12.80 -21.73
C THR A 465 -27.57 11.79 -22.29
N VAL A 466 -27.99 10.53 -22.34
CA VAL A 466 -27.23 9.41 -22.89
C VAL A 466 -27.79 9.08 -24.27
N TYR A 467 -26.93 9.03 -25.27
CA TYR A 467 -27.26 8.73 -26.66
C TYR A 467 -26.63 7.40 -27.08
N LEU A 468 -27.41 6.54 -27.73
CA LEU A 468 -26.86 5.40 -28.45
C LEU A 468 -25.93 5.92 -29.56
N LEU A 469 -24.75 5.31 -29.71
CA LEU A 469 -23.77 5.76 -30.69
C LEU A 469 -24.10 5.20 -32.09
N ASP A 470 -25.08 5.80 -32.76
CA ASP A 470 -25.43 5.54 -34.17
C ASP A 470 -25.75 6.84 -34.93
N GLU A 471 -25.84 6.77 -36.27
CA GLU A 471 -26.28 7.90 -37.10
C GLU A 471 -27.78 7.81 -37.47
N GLU A 472 -28.59 7.09 -36.69
CA GLU A 472 -30.03 7.04 -36.88
C GLU A 472 -30.73 8.27 -36.27
N CYS A 473 -31.97 8.51 -36.69
CA CYS A 473 -32.78 9.61 -36.16
C CYS A 473 -33.65 9.10 -35.01
N HIS A 474 -33.44 9.62 -33.81
CA HIS A 474 -34.15 9.17 -32.60
C HIS A 474 -35.10 10.25 -32.07
N PRO A 475 -36.41 9.99 -31.95
CA PRO A 475 -37.35 10.94 -31.35
C PRO A 475 -37.20 10.99 -29.82
N ASN A 476 -37.49 12.15 -29.23
CA ASN A 476 -37.64 12.25 -27.77
C ASN A 476 -38.94 11.57 -27.30
N ARG A 477 -39.05 11.32 -25.99
CA ARG A 477 -40.24 10.67 -25.38
C ARG A 477 -41.57 11.29 -25.78
N ASP A 478 -41.65 12.62 -25.89
CA ASP A 478 -42.89 13.33 -26.18
C ASP A 478 -43.22 13.41 -27.68
N SER A 479 -42.33 12.93 -28.56
CA SER A 479 -42.42 13.04 -30.02
C SER A 479 -42.47 14.50 -30.53
N THR A 480 -41.88 15.42 -29.77
CA THR A 480 -41.84 16.86 -30.07
C THR A 480 -40.51 17.31 -30.67
N ALA A 481 -39.45 16.53 -30.48
CA ALA A 481 -38.11 16.77 -31.02
C ALA A 481 -37.43 15.44 -31.38
N SER A 482 -36.33 15.51 -32.11
CA SER A 482 -35.49 14.34 -32.43
C SER A 482 -34.02 14.71 -32.42
N THR A 483 -33.15 13.71 -32.24
CA THR A 483 -31.69 13.88 -32.25
C THR A 483 -31.07 12.92 -33.25
N LYS A 484 -30.01 13.37 -33.93
CA LYS A 484 -29.17 12.56 -34.81
C LYS A 484 -27.70 12.87 -34.50
N LEU A 485 -26.88 11.83 -34.40
CA LEU A 485 -25.42 11.97 -34.33
C LEU A 485 -24.82 11.90 -35.75
N THR A 486 -23.70 12.56 -35.97
CA THR A 486 -22.94 12.45 -37.22
C THR A 486 -21.47 12.23 -36.89
N PHE A 487 -20.88 11.19 -37.48
CA PHE A 487 -19.53 10.76 -37.16
C PHE A 487 -18.48 11.34 -38.10
N GLY A 488 -17.30 11.60 -37.54
CA GLY A 488 -16.15 12.14 -38.22
C GLY A 488 -14.93 12.17 -37.31
N ARG A 489 -14.00 13.12 -37.55
CA ARG A 489 -12.90 13.41 -36.61
C ARG A 489 -13.39 14.04 -35.30
N SER A 490 -14.56 14.66 -35.34
CA SER A 490 -15.38 15.05 -34.21
C SER A 490 -16.77 14.44 -34.39
N LEU A 491 -17.53 14.35 -33.31
CA LEU A 491 -18.91 13.90 -33.31
C LEU A 491 -19.82 15.12 -33.22
N THR A 492 -20.81 15.21 -34.11
CA THR A 492 -21.78 16.30 -34.08
C THR A 492 -23.13 15.79 -33.58
N ILE A 493 -23.67 16.42 -32.55
CA ILE A 493 -25.03 16.19 -32.05
C ILE A 493 -25.95 17.23 -32.68
N THR A 494 -26.90 16.79 -33.51
CA THR A 494 -27.90 17.68 -34.10
C THR A 494 -29.27 17.41 -33.52
N THR A 495 -29.92 18.43 -32.96
CA THR A 495 -31.31 18.37 -32.48
C THR A 495 -32.24 19.02 -33.49
N TYR A 496 -33.40 18.42 -33.71
CA TYR A 496 -34.39 18.83 -34.69
C TYR A 496 -35.75 19.10 -34.04
N ASP A 497 -36.49 20.06 -34.61
CA ASP A 497 -37.89 20.31 -34.27
C ASP A 497 -38.76 19.21 -34.90
N GLY A 498 -39.54 18.50 -34.07
CA GLY A 498 -40.34 17.35 -34.47
C GLY A 498 -39.58 16.01 -34.48
N PRO A 499 -40.27 14.88 -34.68
CA PRO A 499 -39.73 13.54 -34.41
C PRO A 499 -38.97 12.88 -35.59
N PHE A 500 -38.81 13.56 -36.73
CA PHE A 500 -38.32 12.96 -37.98
C PHE A 500 -37.04 13.61 -38.55
N CYS A 501 -36.24 14.27 -37.72
CA CYS A 501 -34.99 14.93 -38.09
C CYS A 501 -35.05 15.78 -39.39
N SER A 502 -36.11 16.59 -39.53
CA SER A 502 -36.40 17.32 -40.77
C SER A 502 -36.09 18.81 -40.71
N VAL A 503 -36.21 19.44 -39.53
CA VAL A 503 -35.94 20.87 -39.32
C VAL A 503 -34.93 21.01 -38.19
N GLN A 504 -33.69 21.36 -38.51
CA GLN A 504 -32.61 21.51 -37.53
C GLN A 504 -32.90 22.69 -36.59
N SER A 505 -32.75 22.44 -35.28
CA SER A 505 -33.02 23.38 -34.19
C SER A 505 -31.72 23.86 -33.54
N SER A 506 -30.80 22.94 -33.25
CA SER A 506 -29.47 23.24 -32.70
C SER A 506 -28.44 22.19 -33.07
N GLU A 507 -27.16 22.52 -32.88
CA GLU A 507 -26.02 21.66 -33.21
C GLU A 507 -24.92 21.88 -32.17
N MET A 508 -24.29 20.80 -31.74
CA MET A 508 -23.17 20.79 -30.81
C MET A 508 -22.07 19.87 -31.35
N GLU A 509 -20.84 20.39 -31.41
CA GLU A 509 -19.67 19.59 -31.74
C GLU A 509 -19.02 19.02 -30.47
N VAL A 510 -18.73 17.73 -30.49
CA VAL A 510 -18.04 16.97 -29.46
C VAL A 510 -16.71 16.49 -30.05
N THR A 511 -15.61 17.06 -29.57
CA THR A 511 -14.27 16.67 -30.01
C THR A 511 -13.78 15.46 -29.23
N TRP A 512 -12.75 14.79 -29.75
CA TRP A 512 -12.06 13.77 -28.98
C TRP A 512 -11.50 14.33 -27.67
N GLU A 513 -10.88 15.50 -27.71
CA GLU A 513 -10.34 16.13 -26.51
C GLU A 513 -11.42 16.32 -25.43
N SER A 514 -12.64 16.72 -25.80
CA SER A 514 -13.71 16.94 -24.82
C SER A 514 -14.21 15.66 -24.16
N THR A 515 -14.23 14.52 -24.86
CA THR A 515 -14.59 13.22 -24.28
C THR A 515 -13.45 12.59 -23.48
N PHE A 516 -12.20 12.73 -23.95
CA PHE A 516 -11.00 12.17 -23.32
C PHE A 516 -10.62 12.84 -22.00
N TYR A 517 -10.58 14.17 -21.97
CA TYR A 517 -10.31 14.91 -20.73
C TYR A 517 -11.56 15.06 -19.88
N SER A 518 -12.72 14.71 -20.46
CA SER A 518 -14.01 14.97 -19.86
C SER A 518 -14.05 16.45 -19.43
N SER A 519 -13.56 17.34 -20.28
CA SER A 519 -13.41 18.75 -19.95
C SER A 519 -14.73 19.48 -20.22
N CYS A 520 -15.02 20.49 -19.42
CA CYS A 520 -16.19 21.32 -19.61
C CYS A 520 -16.04 22.25 -20.81
N VAL A 521 -16.99 22.20 -21.74
CA VAL A 521 -17.00 23.00 -22.97
C VAL A 521 -18.09 24.08 -22.88
N GLY A 522 -17.74 25.29 -23.33
CA GLY A 522 -18.66 26.37 -23.76
C GLY A 522 -20.04 26.49 -23.08
N GLY A 523 -20.09 26.68 -21.76
CA GLY A 523 -21.34 26.97 -21.04
C GLY A 523 -21.69 26.01 -19.89
N GLY A 524 -20.83 25.03 -19.60
CA GLY A 524 -21.06 24.08 -18.51
C GLY A 524 -21.53 22.70 -18.99
N THR A 525 -21.11 22.27 -20.18
CA THR A 525 -21.46 20.94 -20.72
C THR A 525 -20.23 20.03 -20.76
N ARG A 526 -20.42 18.75 -20.44
CA ARG A 526 -19.36 17.73 -20.44
C ARG A 526 -19.82 16.50 -21.22
N ALA A 527 -18.95 15.93 -22.05
CA ALA A 527 -19.24 14.74 -22.82
C ALA A 527 -18.38 13.56 -22.35
N LEU A 528 -18.96 12.36 -22.28
CA LEU A 528 -18.34 11.15 -21.75
C LEU A 528 -18.67 9.99 -22.69
N LEU A 529 -17.68 9.15 -23.00
CA LEU A 529 -17.86 7.99 -23.88
C LEU A 529 -17.71 6.70 -23.07
N SER A 530 -18.65 5.77 -23.20
CA SER A 530 -18.69 4.57 -22.35
C SER A 530 -17.66 3.50 -22.71
N SER A 531 -17.28 3.40 -23.97
CA SER A 531 -16.18 2.55 -24.42
C SER A 531 -15.51 3.13 -25.66
N TRP A 532 -14.24 2.76 -25.87
CA TRP A 532 -13.47 3.23 -27.02
C TRP A 532 -13.96 2.56 -28.31
N PRO A 533 -14.33 3.32 -29.35
CA PRO A 533 -14.61 2.79 -30.67
C PRO A 533 -13.37 2.15 -31.27
N ASP A 534 -13.58 1.14 -32.11
CA ASP A 534 -12.50 0.47 -32.82
C ASP A 534 -11.80 1.45 -33.78
N LEU A 535 -10.50 1.26 -33.98
CA LEU A 535 -9.73 2.04 -34.94
C LEU A 535 -10.12 1.62 -36.35
N THR A 536 -10.27 2.61 -37.23
CA THR A 536 -10.39 2.34 -38.66
C THR A 536 -9.00 2.05 -39.21
N ALA A 537 -8.81 0.82 -39.67
CA ALA A 537 -7.58 0.36 -40.29
C ALA A 537 -7.73 0.34 -41.82
N VAL A 538 -6.80 0.93 -42.55
CA VAL A 538 -6.76 0.95 -44.02
C VAL A 538 -5.43 0.37 -44.48
N ALA A 539 -5.47 -0.77 -45.18
CA ALA A 539 -4.30 -1.38 -45.79
C ALA A 539 -4.24 -1.02 -47.28
N VAL A 540 -3.08 -0.56 -47.75
CA VAL A 540 -2.85 -0.05 -49.11
C VAL A 540 -1.95 -1.00 -49.90
N PHE A 541 -2.37 -1.35 -51.10
CA PHE A 541 -1.75 -2.32 -52.00
C PHE A 541 -1.47 -1.67 -53.37
N GLU A 542 -0.43 -2.14 -54.06
CA GLU A 542 -0.15 -1.75 -55.46
C GLU A 542 -0.96 -2.60 -56.47
N GLY A 543 -1.40 -3.79 -56.07
CA GLY A 543 -2.15 -4.72 -56.93
C GLY A 543 -3.68 -4.61 -56.78
N GLU A 544 -4.38 -4.74 -57.91
CA GLU A 544 -5.84 -4.55 -58.01
C GLU A 544 -6.71 -5.57 -57.25
N ASP A 545 -6.14 -6.73 -56.93
CA ASP A 545 -6.83 -7.79 -56.21
C ASP A 545 -6.59 -7.75 -54.68
N CYS A 546 -5.72 -6.84 -54.20
CA CYS A 546 -5.28 -6.75 -52.80
C CYS A 546 -4.81 -8.11 -52.20
N THR A 547 -4.25 -8.98 -53.05
CA THR A 547 -3.78 -10.32 -52.65
C THR A 547 -2.30 -10.36 -52.31
N GLU A 548 -1.53 -9.39 -52.82
CA GLU A 548 -0.14 -9.19 -52.45
C GLU A 548 -0.03 -8.57 -51.05
N ARG A 549 1.19 -8.40 -50.56
CA ARG A 549 1.40 -7.77 -49.25
C ARG A 549 1.24 -6.25 -49.38
N PRO A 550 0.61 -5.58 -48.40
CA PRO A 550 0.44 -4.14 -48.49
C PRO A 550 1.77 -3.43 -48.34
N VAL A 551 1.86 -2.25 -48.94
CA VAL A 551 3.03 -1.37 -48.84
C VAL A 551 2.92 -0.45 -47.64
N LYS A 552 1.69 -0.11 -47.24
CA LYS A 552 1.38 0.77 -46.12
C LYS A 552 0.09 0.35 -45.43
N MET A 553 0.01 0.57 -44.12
CA MET A 553 -1.24 0.46 -43.37
C MET A 553 -1.40 1.65 -42.44
N GLN A 554 -2.62 2.18 -42.33
CA GLN A 554 -2.92 3.32 -41.47
C GLN A 554 -4.07 2.97 -40.51
N PHE A 555 -3.92 3.31 -39.23
CA PHE A 555 -4.96 3.19 -38.23
C PHE A 555 -5.33 4.58 -37.75
N THR A 556 -6.61 4.94 -37.80
CA THR A 556 -7.09 6.27 -37.39
C THR A 556 -8.20 6.14 -36.35
N GLN A 557 -8.11 6.92 -35.29
CA GLN A 557 -9.17 7.05 -34.29
C GLN A 557 -10.31 7.94 -34.79
N LEU A 558 -11.47 7.34 -35.03
CA LEU A 558 -12.73 7.98 -35.45
C LEU A 558 -13.85 7.59 -34.49
N PHE A 559 -14.90 8.41 -34.37
CA PHE A 559 -16.02 8.17 -33.44
C PHE A 559 -16.91 6.97 -33.84
N GLY A 560 -16.57 6.30 -34.95
CA GLY A 560 -17.10 5.03 -35.43
C GLY A 560 -16.10 4.38 -36.39
N CYS A 561 -16.32 3.12 -36.75
CA CYS A 561 -15.49 2.48 -37.77
C CYS A 561 -16.04 2.72 -39.17
N SER A 562 -15.20 3.17 -40.11
CA SER A 562 -15.66 3.53 -41.46
C SER A 562 -16.25 2.37 -42.27
N VAL A 563 -15.99 1.11 -41.89
CA VAL A 563 -16.56 -0.09 -42.52
C VAL A 563 -17.98 -0.36 -42.04
N GLU A 564 -18.32 0.05 -40.82
CA GLU A 564 -19.69 -0.01 -40.31
C GLU A 564 -20.57 1.04 -41.01
N GLU A 565 -19.99 2.19 -41.37
CA GLU A 565 -20.64 3.24 -42.17
C GLU A 565 -20.80 2.87 -43.65
N ASP A 566 -19.75 2.29 -44.25
CA ASP A 566 -19.77 1.86 -45.65
C ASP A 566 -19.15 0.46 -45.80
N PRO A 567 -19.98 -0.60 -45.80
CA PRO A 567 -19.52 -1.98 -45.95
C PRO A 567 -18.74 -2.23 -47.24
N VAL A 568 -18.88 -1.39 -48.27
CA VAL A 568 -18.15 -1.54 -49.54
C VAL A 568 -16.64 -1.35 -49.35
N LYS A 569 -16.22 -0.56 -48.35
CA LYS A 569 -14.81 -0.35 -48.00
C LYS A 569 -14.12 -1.58 -47.42
N SER A 570 -14.88 -2.61 -47.04
CA SER A 570 -14.33 -3.92 -46.62
C SER A 570 -13.85 -4.78 -47.79
N VAL A 571 -14.11 -4.35 -49.03
CA VAL A 571 -13.73 -5.04 -50.26
C VAL A 571 -12.65 -4.23 -50.95
N CYS A 572 -11.68 -4.91 -51.58
CA CYS A 572 -10.62 -4.27 -52.35
C CYS A 572 -11.20 -3.32 -53.40
N GLY A 573 -10.84 -2.05 -53.31
CA GLY A 573 -11.28 -1.00 -54.21
C GLY A 573 -10.15 -0.02 -54.53
N PRO A 574 -10.31 0.80 -55.59
CA PRO A 574 -9.30 1.78 -55.96
C PRO A 574 -9.13 2.85 -54.87
N ASP A 575 -7.88 3.18 -54.55
CA ASP A 575 -7.47 4.21 -53.61
C ASP A 575 -6.44 5.13 -54.28
N GLY A 576 -6.86 6.32 -54.68
CA GLY A 576 -6.09 7.15 -55.61
C GLY A 576 -6.14 6.62 -57.05
N SER A 577 -5.12 6.94 -57.86
CA SER A 577 -5.08 6.49 -59.26
C SER A 577 -4.20 5.26 -59.53
N SER A 578 -3.32 4.90 -58.58
CA SER A 578 -2.37 3.78 -58.74
C SER A 578 -2.39 2.73 -57.63
N HIS A 579 -3.20 2.89 -56.58
CA HIS A 579 -3.28 1.94 -55.46
C HIS A 579 -4.70 1.42 -55.25
N TYR A 580 -4.79 0.39 -54.41
CA TYR A 580 -6.02 -0.24 -53.98
C TYR A 580 -5.99 -0.40 -52.47
N SER A 581 -7.14 -0.32 -51.79
CA SER A 581 -7.19 -0.47 -50.35
C SER A 581 -8.35 -1.30 -49.85
N ILE A 582 -8.15 -1.85 -48.64
CA ILE A 582 -9.15 -2.57 -47.86
C ILE A 582 -9.18 -1.93 -46.48
N SER A 583 -10.39 -1.64 -45.99
CA SER A 583 -10.62 -1.13 -44.65
C SER A 583 -11.15 -2.21 -43.70
N SER A 584 -10.80 -2.12 -42.42
CA SER A 584 -11.32 -2.97 -41.34
C SER A 584 -11.33 -2.23 -40.00
N CYS A 585 -11.92 -2.84 -38.96
CA CYS A 585 -11.97 -2.31 -37.61
C CYS A 585 -11.11 -3.16 -36.68
N THR A 586 -10.32 -2.56 -35.81
CA THR A 586 -9.58 -3.31 -34.78
C THR A 586 -9.29 -2.45 -33.55
N ARG A 587 -9.19 -3.11 -32.39
CA ARG A 587 -8.59 -2.55 -31.18
C ARG A 587 -7.11 -2.93 -31.01
N ASP A 588 -6.64 -3.91 -31.77
CA ASP A 588 -5.26 -4.41 -31.75
C ASP A 588 -4.57 -4.13 -33.09
N CYS A 589 -3.92 -2.96 -33.18
CA CYS A 589 -3.14 -2.57 -34.36
C CYS A 589 -1.97 -3.53 -34.60
N ASN A 590 -1.32 -3.99 -33.54
CA ASN A 590 -0.14 -4.85 -33.63
C ASN A 590 -0.50 -6.24 -34.18
N GLY A 591 -1.56 -6.84 -33.65
CA GLY A 591 -2.07 -8.12 -34.12
C GLY A 591 -2.57 -8.06 -35.56
N LEU A 592 -3.30 -6.99 -35.92
CA LEU A 592 -3.77 -6.81 -37.29
C LEU A 592 -2.60 -6.60 -38.26
N ALA A 593 -1.65 -5.71 -37.95
CA ALA A 593 -0.46 -5.50 -38.78
C ALA A 593 0.35 -6.79 -38.96
N THR A 594 0.55 -7.57 -37.89
CA THR A 594 1.25 -8.87 -37.96
C THR A 594 0.54 -9.86 -38.88
N THR A 595 -0.78 -9.92 -38.83
CA THR A 595 -1.59 -10.80 -39.68
C THR A 595 -1.56 -10.35 -41.15
N THR A 596 -1.63 -9.04 -41.37
CA THR A 596 -1.73 -8.42 -42.70
C THR A 596 -0.39 -8.42 -43.46
N PHE A 597 0.71 -8.03 -42.83
CA PHE A 597 2.05 -8.09 -43.45
C PHE A 597 2.65 -9.50 -43.44
N GLY A 598 2.21 -10.35 -42.51
CA GLY A 598 2.75 -11.69 -42.28
C GLY A 598 4.07 -11.71 -41.51
N SER A 599 4.56 -12.91 -41.20
CA SER A 599 5.74 -13.09 -40.34
C SER A 599 7.09 -12.87 -41.02
N THR A 600 7.14 -12.69 -42.34
CA THR A 600 8.39 -12.59 -43.12
C THR A 600 8.55 -11.29 -43.92
N THR A 601 7.66 -10.32 -43.73
CA THR A 601 7.77 -9.00 -44.36
C THR A 601 8.19 -8.00 -43.30
N PRO A 602 9.46 -7.56 -43.30
CA PRO A 602 9.89 -6.53 -42.37
C PRO A 602 9.00 -5.31 -42.51
N TYR A 603 8.49 -4.80 -41.40
CA TYR A 603 7.73 -3.55 -41.37
C TYR A 603 8.09 -2.73 -40.14
N LEU A 604 7.96 -1.41 -40.26
CA LEU A 604 8.10 -0.44 -39.17
C LEU A 604 6.75 0.22 -38.89
N MET A 605 6.37 0.26 -37.63
CA MET A 605 5.12 0.84 -37.14
C MET A 605 5.44 2.09 -36.31
N VAL A 606 4.90 3.23 -36.72
CA VAL A 606 4.99 4.51 -36.03
C VAL A 606 3.64 4.81 -35.40
N GLU A 607 3.59 4.77 -34.08
CA GLU A 607 2.40 5.04 -33.27
C GLU A 607 2.47 6.48 -32.75
N GLU A 608 1.47 7.29 -33.03
CA GLU A 608 1.38 8.69 -32.63
C GLU A 608 0.33 8.85 -31.52
N PHE A 609 0.71 9.56 -30.47
CA PHE A 609 -0.09 9.72 -29.26
C PHE A 609 -0.39 11.18 -28.96
N ALA A 610 -1.59 11.42 -28.43
CA ALA A 610 -2.05 12.74 -27.99
C ALA A 610 -1.48 13.15 -26.62
N ASP A 611 -0.79 12.25 -25.92
CA ASP A 611 -0.29 12.49 -24.57
C ASP A 611 1.22 12.23 -24.44
N TYR A 612 1.76 12.71 -23.34
CA TYR A 612 3.17 12.53 -22.99
C TYR A 612 3.52 11.07 -22.69
N PHE A 613 2.62 10.25 -22.17
CA PHE A 613 2.97 8.91 -21.67
C PHE A 613 2.67 7.78 -22.68
N CYS A 614 2.37 8.11 -23.94
CA CYS A 614 1.95 7.15 -24.96
C CYS A 614 0.79 6.26 -24.50
N SER A 615 -0.18 6.85 -23.80
CA SER A 615 -1.39 6.17 -23.31
C SER A 615 -2.60 6.38 -24.23
N ARG A 616 -2.57 7.41 -25.08
CA ARG A 616 -3.68 7.86 -25.92
C ARG A 616 -3.32 7.81 -27.41
N LEU A 617 -3.44 6.63 -27.98
CA LEU A 617 -3.17 6.37 -29.40
C LEU A 617 -4.14 7.15 -30.29
N GLN A 618 -3.63 7.84 -31.31
CA GLN A 618 -4.45 8.64 -32.24
C GLN A 618 -4.33 8.14 -33.68
N ASN A 619 -3.10 7.88 -34.10
CA ASN A 619 -2.77 7.49 -35.46
C ASN A 619 -1.64 6.46 -35.42
N VAL A 620 -1.70 5.48 -36.31
CA VAL A 620 -0.61 4.53 -36.50
C VAL A 620 -0.33 4.38 -37.97
N ASN A 621 0.91 4.60 -38.38
CA ASN A 621 1.37 4.32 -39.72
C ASN A 621 2.31 3.12 -39.71
N VAL A 622 2.03 2.14 -40.56
CA VAL A 622 2.89 0.96 -40.76
C VAL A 622 3.44 1.02 -42.18
N TYR A 623 4.76 0.95 -42.30
CA TYR A 623 5.49 0.99 -43.56
C TYR A 623 6.16 -0.35 -43.80
N THR A 624 6.04 -0.91 -45.01
CA THR A 624 6.90 -2.02 -45.44
C THR A 624 8.36 -1.57 -45.41
N ALA A 625 9.24 -2.38 -44.82
CA ALA A 625 10.65 -2.04 -44.59
C ALA A 625 11.59 -2.89 -45.45
N ASP A 626 11.28 -3.00 -46.74
CA ASP A 626 12.00 -3.81 -47.73
C ASP A 626 13.17 -3.06 -48.41
N GLY A 627 13.33 -1.76 -48.12
CA GLY A 627 14.32 -0.88 -48.73
C GLY A 627 13.97 -0.39 -50.14
N SER A 628 12.74 -0.62 -50.60
CA SER A 628 12.23 -0.15 -51.90
C SER A 628 11.53 1.21 -51.78
N CYS A 629 11.44 1.93 -52.90
CA CYS A 629 10.66 3.15 -53.00
C CYS A 629 9.20 2.84 -53.32
N HIS A 630 8.28 3.30 -52.47
CA HIS A 630 6.84 3.13 -52.65
C HIS A 630 6.13 4.48 -52.75
N THR A 631 5.24 4.63 -53.72
CA THR A 631 4.38 5.81 -53.89
C THR A 631 3.25 5.81 -52.86
N ASN A 632 2.82 6.99 -52.40
CA ASN A 632 1.58 7.10 -51.61
C ASN A 632 0.35 7.14 -52.54
N ALA A 633 -0.85 6.96 -51.96
CA ALA A 633 -2.12 7.02 -52.69
C ALA A 633 -2.42 8.40 -53.33
N ASP A 634 -1.69 9.45 -52.94
CA ASP A 634 -1.78 10.77 -53.58
C ASP A 634 -1.05 10.86 -54.93
N ASP A 635 -0.31 9.81 -55.32
CA ASP A 635 0.49 9.69 -56.55
C ASP A 635 1.58 10.77 -56.72
N THR A 636 1.84 11.58 -55.70
CA THR A 636 2.76 12.72 -55.73
C THR A 636 3.91 12.60 -54.74
N THR A 637 3.70 11.92 -53.61
CA THR A 637 4.70 11.69 -52.58
C THR A 637 5.08 10.21 -52.52
N SER A 638 6.21 9.90 -51.89
CA SER A 638 6.67 8.52 -51.71
C SER A 638 7.36 8.31 -50.36
N PHE A 639 7.62 7.05 -50.01
CA PHE A 639 8.36 6.66 -48.81
C PHE A 639 9.29 5.48 -49.10
N MET A 640 10.32 5.34 -48.26
CA MET A 640 11.23 4.20 -48.23
C MET A 640 11.57 3.90 -46.78
N ALA A 641 11.35 2.66 -46.36
CA ALA A 641 11.73 2.18 -45.04
C ALA A 641 12.66 0.96 -45.17
N THR A 642 13.64 0.86 -44.26
CA THR A 642 14.66 -0.18 -44.30
C THR A 642 14.98 -0.63 -42.88
N ILE A 643 15.07 -1.94 -42.65
CA ILE A 643 15.72 -2.52 -41.46
C ILE A 643 17.04 -3.16 -41.92
N SER A 644 18.15 -2.65 -41.40
CA SER A 644 19.51 -3.08 -41.72
C SER A 644 19.90 -4.35 -40.98
N LYS A 645 20.95 -5.04 -41.46
CA LYS A 645 21.46 -6.27 -40.83
C LYS A 645 22.00 -6.09 -39.41
N ASP A 646 22.50 -4.90 -39.09
CA ASP A 646 22.95 -4.53 -37.74
C ASP A 646 21.79 -4.23 -36.78
N GLY A 647 20.55 -4.32 -37.28
CA GLY A 647 19.33 -4.06 -36.55
C GLY A 647 18.97 -2.58 -36.44
N SER A 648 19.70 -1.67 -37.09
CA SER A 648 19.26 -0.27 -37.25
C SER A 648 18.13 -0.16 -38.28
N ALA A 649 17.34 0.90 -38.22
CA ALA A 649 16.28 1.14 -39.19
C ALA A 649 16.17 2.61 -39.61
N THR A 650 15.63 2.85 -40.80
CA THR A 650 15.40 4.18 -41.34
C THR A 650 14.02 4.27 -41.97
N ILE A 651 13.30 5.36 -41.73
CA ILE A 651 12.06 5.71 -42.43
C ILE A 651 12.31 7.05 -43.12
N THR A 652 12.18 7.11 -44.43
CA THR A 652 12.37 8.35 -45.20
C THR A 652 11.12 8.62 -46.03
N THR A 653 10.60 9.83 -45.94
CA THR A 653 9.49 10.33 -46.76
C THR A 653 10.04 11.30 -47.82
N PHE A 654 9.34 11.41 -48.94
CA PHE A 654 9.79 12.20 -50.09
C PHE A 654 8.65 13.05 -50.66
N LEU A 655 9.00 14.25 -51.13
CA LEU A 655 8.08 15.20 -51.75
C LEU A 655 7.72 14.85 -53.21
N ASP A 656 8.35 13.82 -53.77
CA ASP A 656 8.11 13.31 -55.12
C ASP A 656 7.81 11.81 -55.10
N SER A 657 7.29 11.28 -56.20
CA SER A 657 6.94 9.87 -56.35
C SER A 657 8.11 8.94 -56.69
N SER A 658 9.31 9.48 -56.94
CA SER A 658 10.50 8.72 -57.37
C SER A 658 11.55 8.58 -56.27
N CYS A 659 11.23 8.94 -55.02
CA CYS A 659 12.14 8.95 -53.87
C CYS A 659 13.45 9.73 -54.10
N ILE A 660 13.37 10.94 -54.68
CA ILE A 660 14.56 11.75 -55.01
C ILE A 660 14.74 12.90 -54.00
N PHE A 661 13.66 13.59 -53.66
CA PHE A 661 13.63 14.79 -52.83
C PHE A 661 13.11 14.43 -51.44
N VAL A 662 14.03 14.16 -50.52
CA VAL A 662 13.73 13.85 -49.12
C VAL A 662 12.94 15.00 -48.48
N ASP A 663 11.82 14.65 -47.86
CA ASP A 663 11.04 15.53 -46.99
C ASP A 663 11.55 15.42 -45.55
N ASP A 664 11.46 14.21 -44.99
CA ASP A 664 11.94 13.89 -43.64
C ASP A 664 12.60 12.50 -43.59
N SER A 665 13.49 12.30 -42.61
CA SER A 665 14.19 11.03 -42.41
C SER A 665 14.39 10.73 -40.92
N THR A 666 13.75 9.67 -40.46
CA THR A 666 13.86 9.14 -39.09
C THR A 666 14.88 8.00 -39.06
N ASN A 667 15.93 8.16 -38.23
CA ASN A 667 16.97 7.14 -38.03
C ASN A 667 16.84 6.49 -36.66
N LEU A 668 16.86 5.16 -36.63
CA LEU A 668 16.58 4.33 -35.46
C LEU A 668 17.75 3.39 -35.20
N SER A 669 18.35 3.45 -34.02
CA SER A 669 19.34 2.46 -33.61
C SER A 669 18.66 1.13 -33.26
N LYS A 670 19.41 0.03 -33.30
CA LYS A 670 18.95 -1.28 -32.79
C LYS A 670 18.35 -1.14 -31.40
N ARG A 671 19.01 -0.35 -30.54
CA ARG A 671 18.61 -0.06 -29.17
C ARG A 671 17.21 0.60 -29.07
N LYS A 672 16.93 1.59 -29.91
CA LYS A 672 15.61 2.25 -29.94
C LYS A 672 14.47 1.32 -30.38
N LEU A 673 14.77 0.33 -31.23
CA LEU A 673 13.80 -0.65 -31.72
C LEU A 673 13.51 -1.72 -30.69
N VAL A 674 14.55 -2.35 -30.11
CA VAL A 674 14.37 -3.41 -29.10
C VAL A 674 13.69 -2.90 -27.82
N ASP A 675 13.87 -1.62 -27.47
CA ASP A 675 13.22 -0.97 -26.32
C ASP A 675 11.87 -0.34 -26.69
N SER A 676 11.10 -0.98 -27.59
CA SER A 676 9.84 -0.50 -28.20
C SER A 676 8.71 -0.07 -27.24
N SER A 677 8.95 -0.04 -25.93
CA SER A 677 8.08 0.56 -24.92
C SER A 677 8.35 2.05 -24.69
N THR A 678 9.46 2.58 -25.21
CA THR A 678 9.87 3.97 -24.97
C THR A 678 9.03 4.94 -25.79
N CYS A 679 8.43 5.90 -25.10
CA CYS A 679 7.68 7.00 -25.69
C CYS A 679 8.65 8.16 -26.00
N TYR A 680 8.67 8.64 -27.24
CA TYR A 680 9.52 9.75 -27.67
C TYR A 680 8.68 11.02 -27.81
N HIS A 681 9.09 12.11 -27.16
CA HIS A 681 8.29 13.34 -27.11
C HIS A 681 8.95 14.45 -27.93
N SER A 682 8.14 15.31 -28.55
CA SER A 682 8.60 16.54 -29.19
C SER A 682 8.76 17.68 -28.17
N ASP A 683 9.69 18.61 -28.44
CA ASP A 683 9.91 19.79 -27.59
C ASP A 683 8.64 20.65 -27.55
N GLY A 684 8.05 20.83 -26.37
CA GLY A 684 6.80 21.58 -26.17
C GLY A 684 5.57 20.73 -25.86
N CYS A 685 5.71 19.41 -25.76
CA CYS A 685 4.68 18.52 -25.21
C CYS A 685 4.22 18.98 -23.81
N THR A 686 2.95 19.31 -23.68
CA THR A 686 2.28 19.47 -22.37
C THR A 686 1.29 18.33 -22.17
N VAL A 687 1.02 17.97 -20.91
CA VAL A 687 0.01 16.95 -20.55
C VAL A 687 -1.40 17.24 -21.10
N ASP A 688 -1.67 18.49 -21.52
CA ASP A 688 -2.99 19.02 -21.86
C ASP A 688 -3.17 19.47 -23.33
N GLY A 689 -2.36 19.01 -24.30
CA GLY A 689 -2.68 19.31 -25.72
C GLY A 689 -1.73 18.81 -26.82
N GLY A 690 -2.33 18.23 -27.87
CA GLY A 690 -1.72 17.96 -29.19
C GLY A 690 -1.02 16.60 -29.38
N LEU A 691 -1.02 16.09 -30.63
CA LEU A 691 -0.15 14.97 -31.06
C LEU A 691 1.30 15.36 -30.80
N CYS A 692 1.92 14.75 -29.81
CA CYS A 692 3.21 15.25 -29.35
C CYS A 692 4.22 14.14 -29.02
N SER A 693 3.75 12.89 -28.84
CA SER A 693 4.62 11.73 -28.61
C SER A 693 4.48 10.65 -29.66
N THR A 694 5.56 9.91 -29.90
CA THR A 694 5.61 8.77 -30.82
C THR A 694 6.22 7.54 -30.16
N ARG A 695 5.74 6.36 -30.53
CA ARG A 695 6.36 5.07 -30.20
C ARG A 695 6.64 4.32 -31.48
N ILE A 696 7.73 3.57 -31.50
CA ILE A 696 8.15 2.83 -32.68
C ILE A 696 8.17 1.36 -32.37
N SER A 697 7.47 0.60 -33.21
CA SER A 697 7.32 -0.84 -33.17
C SER A 697 7.76 -1.43 -34.52
N TYR A 698 8.00 -2.74 -34.58
CA TYR A 698 8.41 -3.42 -35.81
C TYR A 698 7.94 -4.88 -35.81
N GLY A 699 7.97 -5.51 -36.98
CA GLY A 699 7.61 -6.92 -37.11
C GLY A 699 8.01 -7.54 -38.45
N GLY A 700 7.56 -8.78 -38.65
CA GLY A 700 7.78 -9.56 -39.88
C GLY A 700 9.24 -9.96 -40.16
N MET A 701 10.02 -10.16 -39.09
CA MET A 701 11.45 -10.51 -39.13
C MET A 701 11.72 -12.04 -39.10
N GLY A 702 10.73 -12.88 -39.39
CA GLY A 702 10.84 -14.35 -39.34
C GLY A 702 10.57 -14.98 -37.98
N GLY A 703 10.24 -14.18 -36.96
CA GLY A 703 9.85 -14.60 -35.61
C GLY A 703 9.19 -13.45 -34.85
N PRO A 704 8.71 -13.68 -33.60
CA PRO A 704 8.10 -12.62 -32.81
C PRO A 704 9.12 -11.53 -32.44
N PRO A 705 8.72 -10.25 -32.51
CA PRO A 705 9.59 -9.14 -32.09
C PRO A 705 9.84 -9.23 -30.58
N SER A 706 11.04 -8.85 -30.15
CA SER A 706 11.46 -8.96 -28.74
C SER A 706 10.69 -8.06 -27.79
N LYS A 707 10.22 -6.89 -28.24
CA LYS A 707 9.38 -5.96 -27.45
C LYS A 707 9.91 -5.71 -26.02
N GLY A 708 11.20 -5.43 -25.89
CA GLY A 708 11.88 -5.18 -24.61
C GLY A 708 12.40 -6.42 -23.90
N GLN A 709 12.11 -7.64 -24.40
CA GLN A 709 12.68 -8.89 -23.90
C GLN A 709 14.13 -9.06 -24.37
N MET A 710 14.95 -9.67 -23.54
CA MET A 710 16.30 -10.09 -23.87
C MET A 710 16.32 -11.56 -24.28
N THR A 711 17.19 -11.89 -25.24
CA THR A 711 17.53 -13.27 -25.56
C THR A 711 18.59 -13.74 -24.57
N ALA A 712 18.21 -14.69 -23.72
CA ALA A 712 19.11 -15.39 -22.82
C ALA A 712 19.65 -16.64 -23.52
N VAL A 713 20.97 -16.81 -23.56
CA VAL A 713 21.63 -18.01 -24.09
C VAL A 713 22.48 -18.61 -22.99
N ILE A 714 22.27 -19.90 -22.71
CA ILE A 714 22.93 -20.65 -21.63
C ILE A 714 23.81 -21.71 -22.28
N PHE A 715 25.11 -21.68 -22.00
CA PHE A 715 26.11 -22.55 -22.61
C PHE A 715 26.58 -23.62 -21.62
N TYR A 716 26.67 -24.87 -22.08
CA TYR A 716 27.07 -26.04 -21.26
C TYR A 716 28.35 -26.72 -21.76
N GLY A 717 29.13 -26.02 -22.60
CA GLY A 717 30.38 -26.53 -23.14
C GLY A 717 30.19 -27.87 -23.87
N ALA A 718 30.83 -28.92 -23.35
CA ALA A 718 30.81 -30.27 -23.92
C ALA A 718 29.66 -31.17 -23.41
N ASP A 719 28.77 -30.67 -22.54
CA ASP A 719 27.65 -31.47 -22.04
C ASP A 719 26.49 -31.51 -23.03
N TYR A 720 26.44 -32.62 -23.79
CA TYR A 720 25.40 -32.94 -24.77
C TYR A 720 23.97 -32.89 -24.20
N PHE A 721 23.79 -33.08 -22.90
CA PHE A 721 22.46 -33.16 -22.28
C PHE A 721 22.05 -31.88 -21.55
N CYS A 722 22.88 -30.83 -21.51
CA CYS A 722 22.60 -29.59 -20.77
C CYS A 722 22.15 -29.89 -19.32
N SER A 723 22.86 -30.80 -18.66
CA SER A 723 22.55 -31.40 -17.37
C SER A 723 23.50 -30.97 -16.24
N GLN A 724 24.70 -30.54 -16.61
CA GLN A 724 25.67 -29.92 -15.72
C GLN A 724 25.35 -28.43 -15.52
N PRO A 725 25.92 -27.78 -14.49
CA PRO A 725 25.90 -26.33 -14.39
C PRO A 725 26.45 -25.70 -15.67
N ALA A 726 25.86 -24.58 -16.08
CA ALA A 726 26.30 -23.83 -17.24
C ALA A 726 27.68 -23.20 -17.02
N ASP A 727 28.46 -23.07 -18.11
CA ASP A 727 29.75 -22.36 -18.10
C ASP A 727 29.53 -20.84 -18.19
N LEU A 728 28.59 -20.43 -19.04
CA LEU A 728 28.28 -19.04 -19.34
C LEU A 728 26.78 -18.85 -19.58
N VAL A 729 26.23 -17.76 -19.07
CA VAL A 729 24.90 -17.27 -19.48
C VAL A 729 25.03 -15.86 -20.01
N GLU A 730 24.53 -15.60 -21.21
CA GLU A 730 24.51 -14.28 -21.83
C GLU A 730 23.08 -13.80 -22.06
N TYR A 731 22.80 -12.53 -21.75
CA TYR A 731 21.57 -11.86 -22.15
C TYR A 731 21.92 -10.75 -23.14
N THR A 732 21.34 -10.80 -24.34
CA THR A 732 21.51 -9.78 -25.37
C THR A 732 20.17 -9.25 -25.87
N ARG A 733 20.15 -7.99 -26.32
CA ARG A 733 18.97 -7.40 -26.97
C ARG A 733 19.00 -7.69 -28.46
N GLU A 734 18.17 -8.63 -28.90
CA GLU A 734 17.96 -8.96 -30.31
C GLU A 734 16.60 -8.44 -30.81
N LEU A 735 16.50 -8.20 -32.12
CA LEU A 735 15.22 -7.77 -32.73
C LEU A 735 14.18 -8.90 -32.71
N VAL A 736 14.61 -10.15 -32.80
CA VAL A 736 13.72 -11.32 -32.78
C VAL A 736 14.07 -12.16 -31.57
N CYS A 737 13.05 -12.57 -30.83
CA CYS A 737 13.23 -13.33 -29.62
C CYS A 737 12.07 -14.31 -29.49
N ALA A 738 12.33 -15.58 -29.80
CA ALA A 738 11.30 -16.61 -29.83
C ALA A 738 11.06 -17.14 -28.40
N PRO A 739 9.84 -17.02 -27.85
CA PRO A 739 9.51 -17.63 -26.57
C PRO A 739 9.48 -19.16 -26.73
N HIS A 740 10.16 -19.88 -25.84
CA HIS A 740 10.11 -21.34 -25.82
C HIS A 740 8.73 -21.81 -25.33
N SER A 741 8.18 -22.87 -25.93
CA SER A 741 6.82 -23.35 -25.64
C SER A 741 6.67 -24.04 -24.28
N ASN A 742 7.78 -24.47 -23.68
CA ASN A 742 7.82 -25.05 -22.34
C ASN A 742 9.13 -24.69 -21.63
N TYR A 743 9.07 -23.94 -20.55
CA TYR A 743 10.23 -23.54 -19.75
C TYR A 743 10.63 -24.57 -18.68
N TRP A 744 9.82 -25.62 -18.45
CA TRP A 744 10.14 -26.68 -17.49
C TRP A 744 10.98 -27.81 -18.09
N ASN A 745 11.07 -27.88 -19.42
CA ASN A 745 11.84 -28.91 -20.13
C ASN A 745 12.63 -28.24 -21.26
N TRP A 746 13.82 -27.74 -20.92
CA TRP A 746 14.68 -27.11 -21.90
C TRP A 746 15.29 -28.14 -22.86
N VAL A 747 15.25 -27.83 -24.15
CA VAL A 747 15.87 -28.67 -25.17
C VAL A 747 17.31 -28.21 -25.33
N CYS A 748 18.24 -29.14 -25.19
CA CYS A 748 19.64 -28.90 -25.47
C CYS A 748 19.82 -28.86 -26.99
N GLU A 749 20.22 -27.71 -27.53
CA GLU A 749 20.55 -27.52 -28.93
C GLU A 749 22.04 -27.79 -29.16
N ASP A 750 22.38 -28.26 -30.35
CA ASP A 750 23.74 -28.64 -30.76
C ASP A 750 24.05 -27.98 -32.11
N ASP A 751 25.03 -27.08 -32.13
CA ASP A 751 25.54 -26.45 -33.36
C ASP A 751 26.85 -27.10 -33.86
N GLY A 752 27.16 -28.31 -33.37
CA GLY A 752 28.32 -29.13 -33.75
C GLY A 752 29.60 -28.86 -32.95
N GLU A 753 29.75 -27.68 -32.34
CA GLU A 753 30.90 -27.30 -31.51
C GLU A 753 30.53 -26.87 -30.08
N LEU A 754 29.25 -26.53 -29.81
CA LEU A 754 28.73 -26.03 -28.53
C LEU A 754 27.32 -26.56 -28.26
N HIS A 755 27.06 -26.91 -27.00
CA HIS A 755 25.73 -27.23 -26.49
C HIS A 755 25.15 -26.05 -25.73
N PHE A 756 23.95 -25.61 -26.12
CA PHE A 756 23.31 -24.44 -25.51
C PHE A 756 21.78 -24.57 -25.46
N THR A 757 21.15 -23.66 -24.71
CA THR A 757 19.71 -23.43 -24.79
C THR A 757 19.45 -21.93 -24.87
N SER A 758 18.36 -21.54 -25.55
CA SER A 758 18.01 -20.14 -25.76
C SER A 758 16.59 -19.83 -25.30
N TYR A 759 16.43 -18.68 -24.65
CA TYR A 759 15.18 -18.24 -24.05
C TYR A 759 14.92 -16.77 -24.32
N CYS A 760 13.64 -16.42 -24.38
CA CYS A 760 13.21 -15.04 -24.41
C CYS A 760 12.64 -14.65 -23.05
N THR A 761 13.21 -13.64 -22.39
CA THR A 761 12.84 -13.27 -21.02
C THR A 761 12.95 -11.77 -20.76
N ILE A 762 12.22 -11.27 -19.76
CA ILE A 762 12.40 -9.91 -19.26
C ILE A 762 13.45 -9.97 -18.16
N TYR A 763 14.41 -9.06 -18.21
CA TYR A 763 15.50 -8.92 -17.25
C TYR A 763 15.40 -7.56 -16.56
N TRP A 764 15.43 -7.53 -15.22
CA TRP A 764 15.18 -6.33 -14.41
C TRP A 764 16.41 -5.81 -13.64
N SER A 765 17.62 -6.21 -14.02
CA SER A 765 18.87 -5.99 -13.28
C SER A 765 19.06 -6.90 -12.06
N THR A 766 20.29 -6.94 -11.55
CA THR A 766 20.78 -7.74 -10.43
C THR A 766 20.63 -9.26 -10.58
N GLY A 767 20.45 -9.76 -11.80
CA GLY A 767 20.26 -11.19 -12.08
C GLY A 767 18.82 -11.66 -11.91
N SER A 768 17.85 -10.73 -11.86
CA SER A 768 16.43 -11.08 -11.80
C SER A 768 15.84 -11.18 -13.21
N ASP A 769 15.23 -12.33 -13.50
CA ASP A 769 14.52 -12.60 -14.75
C ASP A 769 13.20 -13.35 -14.50
N ASN A 770 12.28 -13.35 -15.48
CA ASN A 770 10.93 -13.94 -15.36
C ASN A 770 10.94 -15.42 -14.94
N TYR A 771 11.99 -16.14 -15.27
CA TYR A 771 12.05 -17.59 -15.13
C TYR A 771 13.18 -18.06 -14.21
N GLY A 772 13.89 -17.16 -13.53
CA GLY A 772 15.05 -17.52 -12.70
C GLY A 772 16.04 -18.40 -13.47
N LEU A 773 16.35 -18.03 -14.71
CA LEU A 773 17.20 -18.82 -15.61
C LEU A 773 18.61 -18.97 -15.03
N LEU A 774 19.15 -17.92 -14.40
CA LEU A 774 20.47 -17.97 -13.77
C LEU A 774 20.54 -19.02 -12.64
N ASP A 775 19.56 -19.03 -11.74
CA ASP A 775 19.51 -19.99 -10.64
C ASP A 775 19.35 -21.44 -11.13
N ARG A 776 18.65 -21.66 -12.25
CA ARG A 776 18.57 -22.98 -12.88
C ARG A 776 19.85 -23.38 -13.60
N ALA A 777 20.47 -22.44 -14.32
CA ALA A 777 21.69 -22.67 -15.09
C ALA A 777 22.85 -23.05 -14.17
N PHE A 778 23.02 -22.35 -13.06
CA PHE A 778 24.13 -22.60 -12.12
C PHE A 778 23.74 -23.50 -10.94
N GLY A 779 22.45 -23.66 -10.65
CA GLY A 779 21.97 -24.43 -9.51
C GLY A 779 22.47 -23.84 -8.19
N SER A 780 23.16 -24.66 -7.39
CA SER A 780 23.79 -24.24 -6.13
C SER A 780 25.22 -23.70 -6.29
N ASN A 781 25.74 -23.58 -7.51
CA ASN A 781 27.11 -23.13 -7.75
C ASN A 781 27.21 -21.61 -7.72
N ALA A 782 28.39 -21.11 -7.34
CA ALA A 782 28.67 -19.69 -7.36
C ALA A 782 28.98 -19.21 -8.78
N TYR A 783 28.55 -18.00 -9.11
CA TYR A 783 28.82 -17.35 -10.38
C TYR A 783 29.04 -15.85 -10.21
N LEU A 784 29.80 -15.27 -11.14
CA LEU A 784 30.02 -13.83 -11.24
C LEU A 784 29.15 -13.25 -12.34
N LEU A 785 28.18 -12.44 -11.95
CA LEU A 785 27.29 -11.73 -12.87
C LEU A 785 27.89 -10.37 -13.21
N VAL A 786 27.92 -10.05 -14.50
CA VAL A 786 28.41 -8.79 -15.06
C VAL A 786 27.29 -8.17 -15.86
N GLU A 787 26.90 -6.95 -15.51
CA GLU A 787 25.88 -6.18 -16.21
C GLU A 787 26.51 -4.95 -16.85
N GLU A 788 26.27 -4.77 -18.15
CA GLU A 788 26.65 -3.57 -18.88
C GLU A 788 25.41 -2.69 -19.11
N TYR A 789 25.57 -1.39 -18.89
CA TYR A 789 24.51 -0.40 -18.94
C TYR A 789 24.79 0.64 -20.02
N ASP A 790 23.77 0.99 -20.82
CA ASP A 790 23.75 2.18 -21.67
C ASP A 790 23.08 3.34 -20.93
N LEU A 791 23.90 4.28 -20.47
CA LEU A 791 23.46 5.44 -19.69
C LEU A 791 22.71 6.50 -20.53
N SER A 792 22.59 6.28 -21.84
CA SER A 792 21.75 7.12 -22.70
C SER A 792 20.26 6.86 -22.50
N PHE A 793 19.91 5.70 -21.92
CA PHE A 793 18.52 5.25 -21.70
C PHE A 793 18.09 5.24 -20.24
N GLY A 794 19.03 5.47 -19.30
CA GLY A 794 18.75 5.50 -17.87
C GLY A 794 20.02 5.66 -17.06
N TYR A 795 19.98 5.28 -15.78
CA TYR A 795 21.14 5.30 -14.90
C TYR A 795 21.63 3.88 -14.61
N CYS A 796 22.89 3.77 -14.19
CA CYS A 796 23.45 2.49 -13.80
C CYS A 796 22.69 1.91 -12.59
N GLY A 797 22.20 0.67 -12.74
CA GLY A 797 21.30 0.00 -11.80
C GLY A 797 19.83 0.04 -12.20
N ASP A 798 19.46 0.77 -13.25
CA ASP A 798 18.12 0.76 -13.82
C ASP A 798 17.93 -0.43 -14.78
N SER A 799 16.81 -1.14 -14.65
CA SER A 799 16.43 -2.28 -15.49
C SER A 799 16.47 -1.94 -16.98
N TYR A 800 15.96 -0.75 -17.32
CA TYR A 800 15.85 -0.29 -18.71
C TYR A 800 17.20 0.07 -19.30
N ALA A 801 18.18 0.48 -18.48
CA ALA A 801 19.51 0.82 -18.96
C ALA A 801 20.39 -0.42 -19.20
N VAL A 802 20.00 -1.61 -18.73
CA VAL A 802 20.77 -2.85 -18.99
C VAL A 802 20.82 -3.15 -20.48
N ASP A 803 22.03 -3.26 -21.01
CA ASP A 803 22.33 -3.52 -22.43
C ASP A 803 22.74 -4.95 -22.71
N SER A 804 23.67 -5.46 -21.91
CA SER A 804 24.11 -6.84 -21.98
C SER A 804 24.36 -7.37 -20.57
N VAL A 805 24.25 -8.69 -20.42
CA VAL A 805 24.56 -9.37 -19.17
C VAL A 805 25.36 -10.62 -19.49
N ALA A 806 26.42 -10.87 -18.72
CA ALA A 806 27.19 -12.10 -18.77
C ALA A 806 27.33 -12.67 -17.35
N ALA A 807 26.97 -13.93 -17.15
CA ALA A 807 27.20 -14.64 -15.90
C ALA A 807 28.23 -15.74 -16.12
N TYR A 808 29.35 -15.65 -15.42
CA TYR A 808 30.48 -16.56 -15.53
C TYR A 808 30.52 -17.54 -14.37
N HIS A 809 30.67 -18.83 -14.68
CA HIS A 809 30.82 -19.87 -13.67
C HIS A 809 32.15 -19.73 -12.90
N LEU A 810 32.14 -19.88 -11.56
CA LEU A 810 33.32 -19.68 -10.70
C LEU A 810 33.99 -20.99 -10.21
N LEU A 811 33.83 -22.11 -10.91
CA LEU A 811 34.38 -23.41 -10.44
C LEU A 811 35.81 -23.70 -10.89
N ASP A 812 36.29 -23.08 -11.96
CA ASP A 812 37.58 -23.43 -12.56
C ASP A 812 38.31 -22.22 -13.19
N GLU A 813 39.59 -22.44 -13.53
CA GLU A 813 40.40 -21.53 -14.32
C GLU A 813 40.65 -22.11 -15.73
N GLU A 814 39.71 -22.87 -16.28
CA GLU A 814 39.80 -23.44 -17.62
C GLU A 814 39.46 -22.41 -18.71
N CYS A 815 39.75 -22.78 -19.96
CA CYS A 815 39.44 -21.95 -21.12
C CYS A 815 38.06 -22.30 -21.65
N HIS A 816 37.17 -21.32 -21.70
CA HIS A 816 35.78 -21.47 -22.13
C HIS A 816 35.55 -20.72 -23.43
N LYS A 817 34.93 -21.38 -24.43
CA LYS A 817 34.59 -20.72 -25.71
C LYS A 817 33.40 -19.78 -25.54
N SER A 818 33.42 -18.66 -26.25
CA SER A 818 32.27 -17.74 -26.33
C SER A 818 31.22 -18.25 -27.33
N ARG A 819 30.06 -17.59 -27.38
CA ARG A 819 28.92 -17.87 -28.27
C ARG A 819 29.27 -18.09 -29.74
N ASP A 820 30.21 -17.32 -30.27
CA ASP A 820 30.61 -17.36 -31.69
C ASP A 820 31.52 -18.55 -32.03
N GLY A 821 31.99 -19.29 -31.02
CA GLY A 821 32.97 -20.37 -31.16
C GLY A 821 34.35 -19.91 -31.63
N THR A 822 34.54 -18.60 -31.87
CA THR A 822 35.78 -18.01 -32.39
C THR A 822 36.57 -17.28 -31.33
N THR A 823 35.92 -16.77 -30.29
CA THR A 823 36.55 -16.14 -29.11
C THR A 823 36.46 -17.05 -27.89
N SER A 824 37.23 -16.73 -26.84
CA SER A 824 37.20 -17.48 -25.58
C SER A 824 37.44 -16.57 -24.38
N TYR A 825 37.16 -17.08 -23.19
CA TYR A 825 37.47 -16.42 -21.94
C TYR A 825 38.07 -17.40 -20.93
N ARG A 826 38.82 -16.85 -19.99
CA ARG A 826 39.39 -17.57 -18.85
C ARG A 826 39.30 -16.71 -17.61
N LEU A 827 38.93 -17.33 -16.49
CA LEU A 827 38.97 -16.71 -15.18
C LEU A 827 40.29 -17.05 -14.48
N THR A 828 40.82 -16.10 -13.73
CA THR A 828 41.87 -16.36 -12.73
C THR A 828 41.27 -16.01 -11.37
N LEU A 829 41.24 -16.98 -10.45
CA LEU A 829 40.50 -16.93 -9.20
C LEU A 829 41.46 -16.77 -8.02
N GLY A 830 41.18 -15.80 -7.16
CA GLY A 830 41.91 -15.58 -5.91
C GLY A 830 41.19 -14.55 -5.05
N HIS A 831 41.95 -13.62 -4.47
CA HIS A 831 41.39 -12.49 -3.74
C HIS A 831 40.62 -11.53 -4.67
N THR A 832 41.08 -11.44 -5.93
CA THR A 832 40.37 -10.81 -7.05
C THR A 832 40.07 -11.88 -8.10
N VAL A 833 39.04 -11.65 -8.90
CA VAL A 833 38.77 -12.43 -10.12
C VAL A 833 39.25 -11.62 -11.30
N VAL A 834 40.12 -12.20 -12.13
CA VAL A 834 40.51 -11.59 -13.41
C VAL A 834 39.79 -12.30 -14.54
N ILE A 835 38.89 -11.58 -15.21
CA ILE A 835 38.22 -12.03 -16.43
C ILE A 835 39.14 -11.69 -17.60
N THR A 836 39.73 -12.70 -18.23
CA THR A 836 40.52 -12.52 -19.46
C THR A 836 39.71 -12.95 -20.66
N LYS A 837 39.46 -12.06 -21.61
CA LYS A 837 38.84 -12.38 -22.91
C LYS A 837 39.93 -12.51 -23.99
N TYR A 838 39.73 -13.40 -24.95
CA TYR A 838 40.68 -13.74 -26.00
C TYR A 838 40.02 -13.67 -27.38
N ASP A 839 40.78 -13.23 -28.39
CA ASP A 839 40.32 -13.13 -29.78
C ASP A 839 40.34 -14.48 -30.53
N ASP A 840 40.81 -15.55 -29.87
CA ASP A 840 40.83 -16.93 -30.35
C ASP A 840 40.05 -17.87 -29.41
N SER A 841 39.74 -19.08 -29.86
CA SER A 841 38.93 -20.06 -29.12
C SER A 841 39.73 -20.97 -28.16
N VAL A 842 41.04 -20.76 -28.01
CA VAL A 842 41.93 -21.61 -27.19
C VAL A 842 42.74 -20.80 -26.14
N CYS A 843 42.27 -19.60 -25.81
CA CYS A 843 42.83 -18.70 -24.79
C CYS A 843 44.32 -18.36 -24.97
N THR A 844 44.76 -17.99 -26.18
CA THR A 844 46.18 -17.68 -26.46
C THR A 844 46.46 -16.23 -26.81
N ALA A 845 45.54 -15.53 -27.46
CA ALA A 845 45.64 -14.14 -27.92
C ALA A 845 44.72 -13.24 -27.08
N THR A 846 45.26 -12.70 -25.99
CA THR A 846 44.51 -11.85 -25.05
C THR A 846 43.99 -10.58 -25.73
N SER A 847 42.69 -10.34 -25.58
CA SER A 847 41.94 -9.20 -26.11
C SER A 847 41.76 -8.12 -25.04
N SER A 848 41.26 -8.52 -23.86
CA SER A 848 41.05 -7.62 -22.71
C SER A 848 41.15 -8.38 -21.39
N GLN A 849 41.40 -7.63 -20.32
CA GLN A 849 41.42 -8.13 -18.94
C GLN A 849 40.68 -7.17 -18.02
N THR A 850 39.82 -7.73 -17.17
CA THR A 850 39.05 -7.00 -16.16
C THR A 850 39.29 -7.64 -14.80
N GLU A 851 39.86 -6.89 -13.87
CA GLU A 851 40.05 -7.32 -12.49
C GLU A 851 38.87 -6.88 -11.61
N VAL A 852 38.30 -7.83 -10.86
CA VAL A 852 37.13 -7.64 -10.02
C VAL A 852 37.48 -8.05 -8.60
N SER A 853 37.47 -7.10 -7.67
CA SER A 853 37.68 -7.42 -6.25
C SER A 853 36.43 -8.02 -5.61
N TRP A 854 36.61 -8.77 -4.51
CA TRP A 854 35.49 -9.28 -3.71
C TRP A 854 34.55 -8.14 -3.30
N ARG A 855 35.11 -7.02 -2.85
CA ARG A 855 34.37 -5.81 -2.50
C ARG A 855 33.54 -5.28 -3.68
N THR A 856 34.12 -5.22 -4.88
CA THR A 856 33.43 -4.77 -6.09
C THR A 856 32.24 -5.68 -6.41
N ALA A 857 32.42 -6.99 -6.34
CA ALA A 857 31.34 -7.95 -6.62
C ALA A 857 30.25 -7.98 -5.54
N ASN A 858 30.58 -7.68 -4.28
CA ASN A 858 29.63 -7.72 -3.17
C ASN A 858 28.85 -6.41 -2.97
N ARG A 859 29.50 -5.27 -3.20
CA ARG A 859 28.87 -3.94 -3.15
C ARG A 859 28.21 -3.54 -4.47
N SER A 860 28.67 -4.13 -5.58
CA SER A 860 28.18 -3.88 -6.92
C SER A 860 28.13 -2.39 -7.28
N PRO A 861 29.22 -1.63 -7.13
CA PRO A 861 29.23 -0.22 -7.49
C PRO A 861 29.12 -0.06 -9.01
N CYS A 862 28.67 1.13 -9.42
CA CYS A 862 28.64 1.51 -10.84
C CYS A 862 30.03 1.97 -11.28
N ILE A 863 30.64 1.21 -12.19
CA ILE A 863 31.95 1.53 -12.78
C ILE A 863 31.73 2.09 -14.17
N ASN A 864 31.92 3.39 -14.35
CA ASN A 864 31.73 4.04 -15.65
C ASN A 864 32.92 3.74 -16.57
N ALA A 865 32.66 3.02 -17.67
CA ALA A 865 33.64 2.80 -18.74
C ALA A 865 33.73 4.03 -19.68
N SER A 866 32.62 4.76 -19.82
CA SER A 866 32.53 6.00 -20.60
C SER A 866 31.39 6.89 -20.05
N PRO A 867 31.20 8.13 -20.54
CA PRO A 867 30.06 8.96 -20.15
C PRO A 867 28.69 8.34 -20.46
N THR A 868 28.63 7.35 -21.36
CA THR A 868 27.40 6.69 -21.80
C THR A 868 27.35 5.21 -21.45
N GLN A 869 28.38 4.66 -20.77
CA GLN A 869 28.45 3.23 -20.46
C GLN A 869 28.96 2.98 -19.04
N ALA A 870 28.30 2.07 -18.33
CA ALA A 870 28.71 1.62 -17.01
C ALA A 870 28.63 0.10 -16.86
N THR A 871 29.36 -0.45 -15.91
CA THR A 871 29.38 -1.87 -15.60
C THR A 871 29.17 -2.10 -14.10
N ARG A 872 28.42 -3.14 -13.74
CA ARG A 872 28.28 -3.63 -12.36
C ARG A 872 28.63 -5.12 -12.29
N PHE A 873 29.20 -5.51 -11.15
CA PHE A 873 29.61 -6.88 -10.87
C PHE A 873 28.86 -7.40 -9.65
N TYR A 874 28.37 -8.63 -9.70
CA TYR A 874 27.68 -9.28 -8.58
C TYR A 874 28.22 -10.68 -8.35
N PHE A 875 28.59 -10.97 -7.11
CA PHE A 875 28.76 -12.34 -6.66
C PHE A 875 27.39 -12.94 -6.34
N ARG A 876 27.14 -14.17 -6.81
CA ARG A 876 25.91 -14.94 -6.58
C ARG A 876 26.25 -16.38 -6.23
N GLY A 877 25.36 -17.02 -5.48
CA GLY A 877 25.54 -18.38 -4.96
C GLY A 877 26.09 -18.42 -3.53
N PRO A 878 26.53 -19.59 -3.05
CA PRO A 878 27.00 -19.77 -1.68
C PRO A 878 28.30 -19.01 -1.42
N GLN A 879 28.39 -18.36 -0.26
CA GLN A 879 29.61 -17.67 0.16
C GLN A 879 30.76 -18.70 0.33
N PRO A 880 31.91 -18.50 -0.33
CA PRO A 880 33.06 -19.39 -0.19
C PRO A 880 33.62 -19.34 1.25
N PRO A 881 34.13 -20.46 1.79
CA PRO A 881 34.86 -20.43 3.05
C PRO A 881 36.11 -19.54 2.93
N LEU A 882 36.52 -18.93 4.04
CA LEU A 882 37.72 -18.08 4.10
C LEU A 882 38.98 -18.92 3.85
N THR A 883 39.93 -18.36 3.11
CA THR A 883 41.27 -18.91 2.96
C THR A 883 42.07 -18.57 4.22
N ALA A 884 42.38 -19.57 5.04
CA ALA A 884 43.22 -19.43 6.22
C ALA A 884 44.67 -19.79 5.91
N VAL A 885 45.63 -18.90 6.16
CA VAL A 885 47.07 -19.10 5.98
C VAL A 885 47.76 -18.95 7.33
N ALA A 886 48.30 -20.06 7.86
CA ALA A 886 49.06 -20.08 9.10
C ALA A 886 50.56 -20.03 8.81
N VAL A 887 51.27 -19.05 9.40
CA VAL A 887 52.68 -18.76 9.13
C VAL A 887 53.56 -19.22 10.30
N TYR A 888 54.62 -19.95 9.98
CA TYR A 888 55.57 -20.56 10.92
C TYR A 888 57.01 -20.14 10.59
N GLU A 889 57.84 -20.07 11.62
CA GLU A 889 59.29 -19.78 11.51
C GLU A 889 60.13 -21.03 11.16
N ASN A 890 59.53 -22.23 11.16
CA ASN A 890 60.24 -23.48 10.93
C ASN A 890 59.70 -24.24 9.72
N SER A 891 60.60 -25.01 9.09
CA SER A 891 60.32 -25.78 7.87
C SER A 891 59.41 -26.99 8.06
N GLU A 892 59.08 -27.33 9.30
CA GLU A 892 58.22 -28.46 9.63
C GLU A 892 56.77 -28.01 9.85
N CYS A 893 56.51 -26.70 9.87
CA CYS A 893 55.26 -26.08 10.32
C CYS A 893 54.75 -26.72 11.63
N SER A 894 55.69 -27.05 12.51
CA SER A 894 55.44 -27.74 13.77
C SER A 894 55.46 -26.74 14.93
N GLY A 895 54.55 -26.91 15.90
CA GLY A 895 54.36 -25.93 16.98
C GLY A 895 53.28 -24.90 16.63
N LYS A 896 53.43 -23.68 17.15
CA LYS A 896 52.39 -22.65 17.05
C LYS A 896 52.78 -21.58 16.03
N PRO A 897 51.84 -21.11 15.20
CA PRO A 897 52.13 -20.09 14.20
C PRO A 897 52.42 -18.73 14.87
N VAL A 898 53.18 -17.88 14.18
CA VAL A 898 53.47 -16.50 14.61
C VAL A 898 52.41 -15.51 14.10
N LYS A 899 51.73 -15.87 13.01
CA LYS A 899 50.66 -15.10 12.39
C LYS A 899 49.70 -16.04 11.68
N VAL A 900 48.40 -15.78 11.76
CA VAL A 900 47.38 -16.45 10.95
C VAL A 900 46.59 -15.39 10.20
N ARG A 901 46.41 -15.54 8.90
CA ARG A 901 45.58 -14.66 8.07
C ARG A 901 44.38 -15.42 7.54
N PHE A 902 43.23 -14.78 7.49
CA PHE A 902 42.03 -15.27 6.85
C PHE A 902 41.60 -14.24 5.83
N SER A 903 41.46 -14.61 4.56
CA SER A 903 40.97 -13.72 3.51
C SER A 903 39.67 -14.26 2.92
N GLN A 904 38.72 -13.36 2.68
CA GLN A 904 37.56 -13.65 1.87
C GLN A 904 37.97 -13.58 0.40
N ASP A 905 38.07 -14.75 -0.21
CA ASP A 905 38.41 -14.93 -1.62
C ASP A 905 37.18 -15.48 -2.36
N PHE A 906 37.20 -15.43 -3.69
CA PHE A 906 36.12 -16.00 -4.52
C PHE A 906 36.10 -17.53 -4.51
N ILE A 907 37.24 -18.14 -4.18
CA ILE A 907 37.37 -19.56 -3.90
C ILE A 907 38.44 -19.74 -2.83
N CYS A 908 38.27 -20.71 -1.94
CA CYS A 908 39.32 -20.98 -0.96
C CYS A 908 40.62 -21.41 -1.65
N GLY A 909 41.71 -20.72 -1.35
CA GLY A 909 43.00 -20.96 -1.99
C GLY A 909 43.55 -22.37 -1.80
N ALA A 910 43.24 -23.04 -0.68
CA ALA A 910 43.64 -24.43 -0.45
C ALA A 910 42.83 -25.46 -1.27
N THR A 911 41.62 -25.09 -1.72
CA THR A 911 40.81 -25.91 -2.63
C THR A 911 41.33 -25.82 -4.05
N LEU A 912 41.67 -24.60 -4.51
CA LEU A 912 42.18 -24.35 -5.86
C LEU A 912 43.63 -24.82 -6.04
N HIS A 913 44.45 -24.65 -5.00
CA HIS A 913 45.87 -25.00 -4.98
C HIS A 913 46.17 -25.99 -3.84
N PRO A 914 45.87 -27.29 -4.02
CA PRO A 914 46.09 -28.31 -3.00
C PRO A 914 47.55 -28.39 -2.50
N GLU A 915 48.52 -27.95 -3.30
CA GLU A 915 49.92 -27.86 -2.93
C GLU A 915 50.19 -26.88 -1.78
N LYS A 916 49.35 -25.85 -1.61
CA LYS A 916 49.45 -24.89 -0.50
C LYS A 916 48.88 -25.43 0.81
N ALA A 917 48.17 -26.56 0.78
CA ALA A 917 47.67 -27.23 1.98
C ALA A 917 48.75 -28.05 2.71
N VAL A 918 49.97 -28.09 2.17
CA VAL A 918 51.14 -28.74 2.75
C VAL A 918 52.17 -27.67 3.14
N CYS A 919 52.92 -27.91 4.21
CA CYS A 919 53.96 -26.98 4.67
C CYS A 919 54.94 -26.65 3.54
N GLY A 920 54.93 -25.41 3.10
CA GLY A 920 55.77 -24.89 2.02
C GLY A 920 56.44 -23.58 2.41
N ALA A 921 57.51 -23.20 1.71
CA ALA A 921 58.14 -21.91 1.95
C ALA A 921 57.18 -20.77 1.57
N GLU A 922 56.98 -19.82 2.47
CA GLU A 922 56.26 -18.56 2.24
C GLU A 922 57.24 -17.39 2.37
N GLY A 923 57.50 -16.73 1.24
CA GLY A 923 58.53 -15.70 1.15
C GLY A 923 59.95 -16.27 1.36
N ALA A 924 60.85 -15.45 1.90
CA ALA A 924 62.28 -15.79 2.00
C ALA A 924 62.67 -16.54 3.29
N ALA A 925 61.86 -16.47 4.36
CA ALA A 925 62.25 -16.91 5.70
C ALA A 925 61.18 -17.68 6.48
N PHE A 926 59.96 -17.79 5.95
CA PHE A 926 58.84 -18.43 6.65
C PHE A 926 58.33 -19.66 5.90
N TYR A 927 57.51 -20.44 6.58
CA TYR A 927 56.79 -21.55 6.02
C TYR A 927 55.31 -21.41 6.36
N SER A 928 54.42 -21.88 5.49
CA SER A 928 53.00 -21.79 5.74
C SER A 928 52.20 -22.99 5.28
N ILE A 929 51.01 -23.07 5.84
CA ILE A 929 49.97 -24.03 5.47
C ILE A 929 48.68 -23.24 5.26
N ALA A 930 48.06 -23.44 4.10
CA ALA A 930 46.73 -22.94 3.80
C ALA A 930 45.64 -23.96 4.15
N SER A 931 44.48 -23.48 4.57
CA SER A 931 43.28 -24.28 4.83
C SER A 931 42.01 -23.46 4.58
N CYS A 932 40.84 -24.08 4.64
CA CYS A 932 39.55 -23.41 4.45
C CYS A 932 38.73 -23.48 5.72
N THR A 933 38.09 -22.38 6.13
CA THR A 933 37.18 -22.39 7.28
C THR A 933 36.04 -21.38 7.13
N SER A 934 34.86 -21.72 7.64
CA SER A 934 33.77 -20.78 7.90
C SER A 934 33.79 -20.24 9.33
N ASP A 935 34.56 -20.87 10.23
CA ASP A 935 34.79 -20.44 11.61
C ASP A 935 36.28 -20.11 11.79
N TYR A 936 36.67 -18.91 11.36
CA TYR A 936 38.03 -18.40 11.56
C TYR A 936 38.38 -18.29 13.04
N SER A 937 37.36 -18.11 13.88
CA SER A 937 37.50 -17.91 15.30
C SER A 937 37.95 -19.22 15.97
N GLY A 938 37.22 -20.31 15.78
CA GLY A 938 37.58 -21.64 16.30
C GLY A 938 38.86 -22.20 15.69
N LEU A 939 39.14 -21.91 14.41
CA LEU A 939 40.40 -22.33 13.80
C LEU A 939 41.61 -21.61 14.44
N ALA A 940 41.50 -20.31 14.72
CA ALA A 940 42.56 -19.58 15.44
C ALA A 940 42.81 -20.16 16.84
N ASP A 941 41.74 -20.47 17.59
CA ASP A 941 41.82 -21.11 18.92
C ASP A 941 42.47 -22.50 18.86
N THR A 942 42.21 -23.26 17.80
CA THR A 942 42.81 -24.59 17.57
C THR A 942 44.30 -24.50 17.25
N LEU A 943 44.71 -23.52 16.43
CA LEU A 943 46.09 -23.38 15.97
C LEU A 943 47.03 -22.80 17.04
N LEU A 944 46.57 -21.77 17.78
CA LEU A 944 47.38 -21.07 18.79
C LEU A 944 47.20 -21.66 20.20
N GLY A 945 46.13 -22.41 20.41
CA GLY A 945 45.74 -22.99 21.70
C GLY A 945 45.14 -21.97 22.67
N THR A 946 44.62 -22.46 23.79
CA THR A 946 43.93 -21.63 24.79
C THR A 946 44.85 -20.87 25.73
N ASP A 947 46.15 -21.17 25.75
CA ASP A 947 47.06 -20.67 26.81
C ASP A 947 48.12 -19.67 26.30
N LEU A 948 48.12 -19.36 25.00
CA LEU A 948 49.00 -18.32 24.45
C LEU A 948 48.21 -17.10 24.02
N PRO A 949 48.46 -15.93 24.65
CA PRO A 949 47.81 -14.70 24.28
C PRO A 949 47.98 -14.40 22.80
N TYR A 950 46.89 -14.04 22.13
CA TYR A 950 46.91 -13.55 20.76
C TYR A 950 45.93 -12.38 20.60
N ILE A 951 46.22 -11.51 19.64
CA ILE A 951 45.35 -10.39 19.25
C ILE A 951 44.80 -10.67 17.85
N MET A 952 43.48 -10.64 17.71
CA MET A 952 42.77 -10.83 16.44
C MET A 952 42.22 -9.48 15.97
N VAL A 953 42.54 -9.14 14.73
CA VAL A 953 42.05 -7.94 14.03
C VAL A 953 41.16 -8.40 12.90
N GLU A 954 39.89 -8.04 12.96
CA GLU A 954 38.86 -8.34 11.97
C GLU A 954 38.57 -7.06 11.17
N GLU A 955 38.68 -7.13 9.85
CA GLU A 955 38.41 -6.02 8.93
C GLU A 955 37.15 -6.31 8.11
N PHE A 956 36.30 -5.30 7.99
CA PHE A 956 34.97 -5.42 7.38
C PHE A 956 34.77 -4.43 6.25
N ASP A 957 34.02 -4.86 5.24
CA ASP A 957 33.65 -4.06 4.06
C ASP A 957 32.48 -3.08 4.34
N ASP A 958 31.96 -3.06 5.56
CA ASP A 958 30.83 -2.22 5.96
C ASP A 958 31.02 -1.56 7.32
N TYR A 959 30.18 -0.57 7.60
CA TYR A 959 30.22 0.27 8.80
C TYR A 959 29.79 -0.47 10.09
N TYR A 960 29.00 -1.54 9.95
CA TYR A 960 28.39 -2.28 11.06
C TYR A 960 29.10 -3.59 11.37
N CYS A 961 30.22 -3.86 10.70
CA CYS A 961 30.98 -5.10 10.75
C CYS A 961 30.10 -6.35 10.53
N GLY A 962 29.30 -6.32 9.47
CA GLY A 962 28.47 -7.44 9.04
C GLY A 962 29.22 -8.46 8.18
N LEU A 963 30.12 -8.02 7.30
CA LEU A 963 30.81 -8.88 6.33
C LEU A 963 32.32 -8.76 6.47
N VAL A 964 32.93 -9.84 6.95
CA VAL A 964 34.38 -9.93 7.16
C VAL A 964 35.09 -10.07 5.81
N GLN A 965 36.09 -9.22 5.59
CA GLN A 965 36.92 -9.23 4.38
C GLN A 965 38.26 -9.90 4.67
N GLU A 966 38.89 -9.50 5.78
CA GLU A 966 40.18 -10.03 6.22
C GLU A 966 40.20 -10.18 7.73
N VAL A 967 40.81 -11.24 8.25
CA VAL A 967 41.12 -11.39 9.67
C VAL A 967 42.60 -11.69 9.82
N THR A 968 43.30 -10.94 10.66
CA THR A 968 44.69 -11.22 11.01
C THR A 968 44.82 -11.51 12.50
N VAL A 969 45.44 -12.63 12.84
CA VAL A 969 45.73 -13.05 14.21
C VAL A 969 47.22 -12.97 14.46
N TYR A 970 47.62 -12.18 15.44
CA TYR A 970 48.99 -11.97 15.88
C TYR A 970 49.23 -12.67 17.21
N THR A 971 50.29 -13.48 17.30
CA THR A 971 50.75 -14.03 18.57
C THR A 971 51.26 -12.88 19.45
N ALA A 972 50.72 -12.74 20.66
CA ALA A 972 50.97 -11.60 21.55
C ALA A 972 51.96 -11.95 22.67
N ASP A 973 53.13 -12.44 22.28
CA ASP A 973 54.20 -12.88 23.18
C ASP A 973 55.20 -11.76 23.56
N GLY A 974 55.07 -10.57 22.95
CA GLY A 974 56.00 -9.45 23.12
C GLY A 974 57.33 -9.62 22.39
N SER A 975 57.47 -10.62 21.52
CA SER A 975 58.66 -10.86 20.69
C SER A 975 58.55 -10.11 19.36
N CYS A 976 59.71 -9.82 18.76
CA CYS A 976 59.78 -9.29 17.41
C CYS A 976 59.72 -10.43 16.38
N HIS A 977 58.74 -10.39 15.48
CA HIS A 977 58.62 -11.33 14.36
C HIS A 977 58.80 -10.59 13.03
N SER A 978 59.62 -11.12 12.13
CA SER A 978 59.70 -10.57 10.77
C SER A 978 58.39 -10.82 10.00
N SER A 979 58.04 -9.94 9.08
CA SER A 979 56.90 -10.12 8.18
C SER A 979 57.28 -11.02 7.00
N THR A 980 56.28 -11.56 6.31
CA THR A 980 56.47 -12.44 5.14
C THR A 980 57.06 -11.73 3.92
N ASP A 981 57.04 -10.40 3.89
CA ASP A 981 57.68 -9.58 2.85
C ASP A 981 59.22 -9.56 2.93
N GLY A 982 59.81 -10.07 4.02
CA GLY A 982 61.25 -10.07 4.26
C GLY A 982 61.86 -8.67 4.50
N MET A 983 61.04 -7.64 4.68
CA MET A 983 61.47 -6.24 4.83
C MET A 983 60.94 -5.61 6.11
N SER A 984 59.72 -5.92 6.53
CA SER A 984 59.08 -5.38 7.73
C SER A 984 59.09 -6.38 8.90
N SER A 985 58.68 -5.93 10.07
CA SER A 985 58.46 -6.77 11.25
C SER A 985 57.28 -6.28 12.07
N PHE A 986 56.79 -7.11 12.98
CA PHE A 986 55.71 -6.77 13.91
C PHE A 986 56.00 -7.30 15.31
N MET A 987 55.42 -6.63 16.30
CA MET A 987 55.41 -7.04 17.69
C MET A 987 54.01 -6.84 18.23
N ALA A 988 53.44 -7.89 18.82
CA ALA A 988 52.14 -7.84 19.48
C ALA A 988 52.32 -8.11 20.97
N THR A 989 51.68 -7.32 21.82
CA THR A 989 51.81 -7.43 23.28
C THR A 989 50.45 -7.26 23.93
N LEU A 990 50.11 -8.18 24.82
CA LEU A 990 48.97 -8.04 25.73
C LEU A 990 49.50 -7.76 27.14
N THR A 991 49.26 -6.55 27.65
CA THR A 991 49.77 -6.13 28.95
C THR A 991 48.92 -6.71 30.11
N PRO A 992 49.47 -6.82 31.33
CA PRO A 992 48.75 -7.41 32.47
C PRO A 992 47.48 -6.67 32.89
N ASP A 993 47.34 -5.39 32.53
CA ASP A 993 46.12 -4.60 32.72
C ASP A 993 45.02 -4.93 31.69
N GLY A 994 45.30 -5.83 30.74
CA GLY A 994 44.42 -6.31 29.69
C GLY A 994 44.38 -5.44 28.43
N SER A 995 45.31 -4.50 28.27
CA SER A 995 45.42 -3.67 27.05
C SER A 995 46.26 -4.38 25.97
N ALA A 996 45.86 -4.27 24.71
CA ALA A 996 46.51 -4.91 23.57
C ALA A 996 47.22 -3.87 22.69
N THR A 997 48.48 -4.12 22.36
CA THR A 997 49.27 -3.26 21.47
C THR A 997 49.83 -4.07 20.31
N ILE A 998 49.64 -3.58 19.09
CA ILE A 998 50.27 -4.09 17.87
C ILE A 998 51.17 -2.97 17.33
N THR A 999 52.46 -3.25 17.18
CA THR A 999 53.41 -2.34 16.55
C THR A 999 53.97 -2.99 15.29
N THR A 1000 53.84 -2.32 14.15
CA THR A 1000 54.52 -2.69 12.90
C THR A 1000 55.75 -1.81 12.70
N TYR A 1001 56.76 -2.36 12.04
CA TYR A 1001 58.07 -1.76 11.84
C TYR A 1001 58.47 -1.91 10.38
N SER A 1002 59.09 -0.87 9.81
CA SER A 1002 59.55 -0.88 8.41
C SER A 1002 60.87 -1.62 8.18
N ASP A 1003 61.44 -2.22 9.24
CA ASP A 1003 62.64 -3.05 9.22
C ASP A 1003 62.35 -4.43 9.83
N THR A 1004 63.27 -5.40 9.67
CA THR A 1004 63.06 -6.78 10.15
C THR A 1004 63.42 -7.01 11.62
N MET A 1005 63.98 -6.02 12.31
CA MET A 1005 64.54 -6.11 13.67
C MET A 1005 63.77 -5.26 14.68
N CYS A 1006 62.52 -4.89 14.39
CA CYS A 1006 61.63 -4.07 15.22
C CYS A 1006 62.30 -2.79 15.76
N SER A 1007 63.09 -2.10 14.93
CA SER A 1007 63.88 -0.94 15.36
C SER A 1007 63.27 0.40 14.93
N VAL A 1008 62.54 0.42 13.82
CA VAL A 1008 61.95 1.60 13.16
C VAL A 1008 60.44 1.43 13.13
N VAL A 1009 59.76 2.02 14.12
CA VAL A 1009 58.29 1.96 14.24
C VAL A 1009 57.65 2.64 13.04
N GLU A 1010 56.80 1.89 12.33
CA GLU A 1010 55.97 2.41 11.25
C GLU A 1010 54.59 2.83 11.80
N LYS A 1011 53.92 1.92 12.51
CA LYS A 1011 52.59 2.15 13.06
C LYS A 1011 52.42 1.43 14.40
N THR A 1012 51.72 2.05 15.34
CA THR A 1012 51.33 1.43 16.60
C THR A 1012 49.84 1.59 16.84
N THR A 1013 49.14 0.46 16.98
CA THR A 1013 47.73 0.39 17.32
C THR A 1013 47.61 -0.11 18.74
N THR A 1014 47.01 0.67 19.63
CA THR A 1014 46.77 0.27 21.03
C THR A 1014 45.28 0.29 21.31
N GLN A 1015 44.78 -0.79 21.91
CA GLN A 1015 43.43 -0.92 22.42
C GLN A 1015 43.49 -1.13 23.92
N THR A 1016 42.82 -0.29 24.67
CA THR A 1016 42.67 -0.44 26.12
C THR A 1016 41.83 -1.67 26.43
N ARG A 1017 42.01 -2.25 27.63
CA ARG A 1017 41.13 -3.32 28.13
C ARG A 1017 39.65 -2.97 27.95
N ARG A 1018 39.28 -1.71 28.16
CA ARG A 1018 37.90 -1.24 28.04
C ARG A 1018 37.37 -1.31 26.61
N GLU A 1019 38.16 -0.92 25.62
CA GLU A 1019 37.77 -0.98 24.20
C GLU A 1019 37.63 -2.42 23.73
N LEU A 1020 38.52 -3.31 24.16
CA LEU A 1020 38.43 -4.75 23.88
C LEU A 1020 37.16 -5.39 24.49
N LEU A 1021 36.76 -4.96 25.70
CA LEU A 1021 35.50 -5.39 26.34
C LEU A 1021 34.25 -4.80 25.69
N ALA A 1022 34.38 -3.73 24.88
CA ALA A 1022 33.25 -3.15 24.17
C ALA A 1022 32.85 -3.99 22.95
N TYR A 1023 33.82 -4.68 22.33
CA TYR A 1023 33.66 -5.47 21.09
C TYR A 1023 32.89 -4.68 20.01
N SER A 1024 33.11 -3.38 19.96
CA SER A 1024 32.42 -2.45 19.07
C SER A 1024 33.12 -2.35 17.72
N CYS A 1025 32.33 -2.05 16.68
CA CYS A 1025 32.88 -1.64 15.39
C CYS A 1025 33.61 -0.31 15.51
N LEU A 1026 34.93 -0.34 15.31
CA LEU A 1026 35.75 0.85 15.24
C LEU A 1026 35.67 1.40 13.81
N GLN A 1027 35.15 2.62 13.71
CA GLN A 1027 35.12 3.36 12.47
C GLN A 1027 36.44 4.08 12.33
N ASP A 1028 37.17 3.76 11.27
CA ASP A 1028 38.34 4.53 10.90
C ASP A 1028 38.08 5.19 9.54
N SER A 1029 37.70 6.47 9.57
CA SER A 1029 37.37 7.22 8.37
C SER A 1029 38.60 7.55 7.51
N ASN A 1030 39.82 7.34 8.02
CA ASN A 1030 41.04 7.80 7.36
C ASN A 1030 42.04 6.68 7.02
N GLU A 1031 41.98 5.52 7.68
CA GLU A 1031 42.96 4.43 7.45
C GLU A 1031 42.54 3.38 6.40
N CYS A 1032 41.25 3.26 6.05
CA CYS A 1032 40.81 2.43 4.92
C CYS A 1032 39.69 3.06 4.07
N ALA A 1033 39.60 4.40 4.08
CA ALA A 1033 38.97 5.15 3.02
C ALA A 1033 39.89 5.13 1.78
N ASN A 1034 39.51 4.35 0.76
CA ASN A 1034 40.17 4.42 -0.54
C ASN A 1034 39.67 5.64 -1.35
N GLU A 1035 40.32 5.90 -2.48
CA GLU A 1035 40.02 6.97 -3.44
C GLU A 1035 38.54 7.04 -3.89
N ASP A 1036 37.76 5.97 -3.64
CA ASP A 1036 36.34 5.83 -3.99
C ASP A 1036 35.34 6.37 -2.95
N GLY A 1037 35.79 6.87 -1.77
CA GLY A 1037 34.96 7.61 -0.82
C GLY A 1037 34.06 6.80 0.13
N TRP A 1038 34.27 5.49 0.29
CA TRP A 1038 33.46 4.61 1.16
C TRP A 1038 34.15 4.27 2.50
N SER A 1039 33.35 4.00 3.55
CA SER A 1039 33.85 3.71 4.91
C SER A 1039 33.96 2.21 5.21
N CYS A 1040 35.12 1.79 5.73
CA CYS A 1040 35.41 0.47 6.28
C CYS A 1040 35.22 0.47 7.81
N SER A 1041 35.22 -0.72 8.44
CA SER A 1041 35.33 -0.81 9.90
C SER A 1041 36.23 -1.95 10.35
N LYS A 1042 36.71 -1.88 11.60
CA LYS A 1042 37.53 -2.92 12.23
C LYS A 1042 36.98 -3.35 13.58
N ARG A 1043 37.18 -4.60 13.95
CA ARG A 1043 37.03 -5.09 15.32
C ARG A 1043 38.33 -5.71 15.79
N ILE A 1044 38.63 -5.53 17.08
CA ILE A 1044 39.81 -6.12 17.70
C ILE A 1044 39.35 -6.94 18.90
N SER A 1045 39.78 -8.19 18.94
CA SER A 1045 39.56 -9.11 20.06
C SER A 1045 40.85 -9.77 20.48
N VAL A 1046 40.85 -10.40 21.65
CA VAL A 1046 42.01 -11.10 22.21
C VAL A 1046 41.59 -12.50 22.63
N GLY A 1047 42.47 -13.48 22.50
CA GLY A 1047 42.24 -14.86 22.91
C GLY A 1047 43.47 -15.52 23.51
N GLY A 1048 43.37 -16.81 23.84
CA GLY A 1048 44.49 -17.58 24.39
C GLY A 1048 44.84 -17.24 25.85
N LEU A 1049 43.82 -16.93 26.65
CA LEU A 1049 43.95 -16.54 28.07
C LEU A 1049 43.35 -17.59 29.05
N GLY A 1050 43.21 -18.84 28.62
CA GLY A 1050 42.70 -19.96 29.43
C GLY A 1050 41.18 -20.16 29.41
N GLY A 1051 40.47 -19.53 28.45
CA GLY A 1051 39.02 -19.63 28.28
C GLY A 1051 38.59 -19.18 26.88
N MET A 1052 37.29 -19.30 26.57
CA MET A 1052 36.74 -18.79 25.30
C MET A 1052 36.73 -17.25 25.30
N ARG A 1053 36.75 -16.64 24.12
CA ARG A 1053 36.69 -15.18 23.99
C ARG A 1053 35.32 -14.67 24.41
N SER A 1054 35.27 -13.54 25.11
CA SER A 1054 34.00 -12.95 25.52
C SER A 1054 33.17 -12.46 24.33
N GLN A 1055 33.77 -11.90 23.27
CA GLN A 1055 33.04 -11.36 22.10
C GLN A 1055 31.85 -10.44 22.47
N GLY A 1056 31.96 -9.72 23.60
CA GLY A 1056 30.89 -8.86 24.11
C GLY A 1056 29.88 -9.54 25.03
N LEU A 1057 30.00 -10.86 25.29
CA LEU A 1057 29.20 -11.60 26.27
C LEU A 1057 29.53 -11.20 27.71
N MET A 1058 28.52 -11.21 28.57
CA MET A 1058 28.68 -10.95 30.02
C MET A 1058 28.98 -12.27 30.74
N ILE A 1059 29.88 -12.21 31.73
CA ILE A 1059 30.15 -13.28 32.68
C ILE A 1059 29.17 -13.13 33.84
N SER A 1060 28.30 -14.11 34.01
CA SER A 1060 27.48 -14.23 35.22
C SER A 1060 28.27 -14.94 36.32
N VAL A 1061 28.13 -14.49 37.56
CA VAL A 1061 28.72 -15.10 38.75
C VAL A 1061 27.63 -15.16 39.83
N ALA A 1062 27.18 -16.38 40.14
CA ALA A 1062 26.28 -16.66 41.26
C ALA A 1062 27.09 -17.11 42.48
N SER A 1063 26.92 -16.43 43.61
CA SER A 1063 27.56 -16.79 44.89
C SER A 1063 26.55 -17.47 45.82
N TYR A 1064 26.98 -18.50 46.52
CA TYR A 1064 26.14 -19.33 47.39
C TYR A 1064 26.76 -19.40 48.79
N ASN A 1065 25.92 -19.25 49.82
CA ASN A 1065 26.33 -19.31 51.22
C ASN A 1065 26.62 -20.74 51.73
N LEU A 1066 26.43 -21.76 50.90
CA LEU A 1066 26.57 -23.18 51.25
C LEU A 1066 27.32 -23.92 50.13
N THR A 1067 28.14 -24.90 50.53
CA THR A 1067 28.88 -25.80 49.64
C THR A 1067 27.94 -26.61 48.75
N GLY A 1068 28.25 -26.73 47.46
CA GLY A 1068 27.42 -27.48 46.49
C GLY A 1068 26.30 -26.69 45.81
N CYS A 1069 26.33 -25.35 45.85
CA CYS A 1069 25.43 -24.42 45.15
C CYS A 1069 23.92 -24.73 45.20
N PRO A 1070 23.32 -25.01 46.38
CA PRO A 1070 21.88 -25.17 46.45
C PRO A 1070 21.20 -23.80 46.24
N PRO A 1071 20.20 -23.68 45.34
CA PRO A 1071 19.42 -22.45 45.23
C PRO A 1071 18.65 -22.18 46.53
N PRO A 1072 18.46 -20.91 46.92
CA PRO A 1072 18.82 -19.70 46.19
C PRO A 1072 20.27 -19.23 46.44
N ALA A 1073 20.94 -18.71 45.39
CA ALA A 1073 22.18 -17.95 45.49
C ALA A 1073 22.00 -16.69 46.34
N SER A 1074 23.03 -16.24 47.04
CA SER A 1074 23.03 -14.99 47.82
C SER A 1074 23.11 -13.76 46.92
N THR A 1075 23.85 -13.86 45.81
CA THR A 1075 24.08 -12.78 44.84
C THR A 1075 24.33 -13.35 43.46
N VAL A 1076 23.79 -12.71 42.42
CA VAL A 1076 24.16 -12.95 41.02
C VAL A 1076 24.70 -11.65 40.45
N ALA A 1077 25.92 -11.65 39.96
CA ALA A 1077 26.59 -10.49 39.36
C ALA A 1077 26.89 -10.75 37.89
N PHE A 1078 26.69 -9.75 37.04
CA PHE A 1078 27.10 -9.79 35.63
C PHE A 1078 28.28 -8.84 35.43
N THR A 1079 29.40 -9.36 34.94
CA THR A 1079 30.63 -8.59 34.72
C THR A 1079 31.18 -8.80 33.32
N ARG A 1080 31.90 -7.82 32.78
CA ARG A 1080 32.64 -7.99 31.52
C ARG A 1080 34.04 -8.50 31.79
N GLY A 1081 34.46 -9.56 31.11
CA GLY A 1081 35.84 -10.04 31.09
C GLY A 1081 36.31 -10.29 29.66
N LEU A 1082 37.62 -10.36 29.44
CA LEU A 1082 38.19 -10.63 28.11
C LEU A 1082 37.99 -12.10 27.71
N ILE A 1083 37.87 -12.97 28.71
CA ILE A 1083 37.57 -14.40 28.59
C ILE A 1083 36.29 -14.77 29.30
N CYS A 1084 35.71 -15.86 28.81
CA CYS A 1084 34.46 -16.43 29.21
C CYS A 1084 34.66 -17.97 29.28
N THR A 1085 34.31 -18.60 30.39
CA THR A 1085 34.31 -20.06 30.53
C THR A 1085 32.87 -20.58 30.46
N HIS A 1086 32.45 -21.08 29.30
CA HIS A 1086 31.13 -21.73 29.17
C HIS A 1086 31.20 -23.15 29.73
N GLN A 1087 30.24 -23.53 30.57
CA GLN A 1087 30.07 -24.93 30.97
C GLN A 1087 29.16 -25.61 29.94
N SER A 1088 29.67 -26.63 29.24
CA SER A 1088 28.99 -27.28 28.12
C SER A 1088 27.54 -27.68 28.42
N ASN A 1089 26.62 -27.26 27.54
CA ASN A 1089 25.25 -27.72 27.33
C ASN A 1089 24.66 -28.67 28.39
N GLY A 1090 23.95 -28.11 29.38
CA GLY A 1090 22.98 -28.85 30.19
C GLY A 1090 23.51 -29.61 31.41
N ALA A 1091 24.77 -29.43 31.79
CA ALA A 1091 25.29 -29.95 33.07
C ALA A 1091 24.94 -28.99 34.23
N SER A 1092 24.65 -29.55 35.42
CA SER A 1092 24.47 -28.77 36.65
C SER A 1092 25.68 -27.85 36.90
N PRO A 1093 25.48 -26.64 37.44
CA PRO A 1093 26.57 -25.69 37.67
C PRO A 1093 27.68 -26.35 38.51
N VAL A 1094 28.92 -26.35 38.00
CA VAL A 1094 30.07 -26.82 38.78
C VAL A 1094 30.34 -25.80 39.87
N CYS A 1095 30.22 -26.24 41.12
CA CYS A 1095 30.50 -25.43 42.29
C CYS A 1095 31.99 -25.42 42.55
N GLU A 1096 32.61 -24.25 42.42
CA GLU A 1096 33.91 -24.04 43.02
C GLU A 1096 33.70 -23.70 44.50
N ASP A 1097 34.08 -24.64 45.37
CA ASP A 1097 33.97 -24.50 46.81
C ASP A 1097 35.22 -23.80 47.37
N ASN A 1098 35.03 -22.66 48.01
CA ASN A 1098 36.00 -22.11 48.95
C ASN A 1098 35.51 -22.43 50.38
N ASP A 1099 36.40 -22.59 51.37
CA ASP A 1099 36.10 -23.11 52.73
C ASP A 1099 34.91 -22.44 53.47
N THR A 1100 34.37 -21.34 52.95
CA THR A 1100 33.22 -20.60 53.49
C THR A 1100 32.14 -20.16 52.46
N VAL A 1101 32.35 -20.27 51.14
CA VAL A 1101 31.44 -19.76 50.07
C VAL A 1101 31.64 -20.56 48.78
N SER A 1102 30.57 -20.87 48.04
CA SER A 1102 30.66 -21.48 46.69
C SER A 1102 30.24 -20.53 45.60
N PHE A 1103 30.79 -20.69 44.39
CA PHE A 1103 30.42 -19.86 43.25
C PHE A 1103 30.20 -20.70 41.98
N SER A 1104 29.31 -20.20 41.13
CA SER A 1104 29.03 -20.72 39.77
C SER A 1104 29.13 -19.56 38.79
N SER A 1105 29.71 -19.79 37.61
CA SER A 1105 29.82 -18.78 36.57
C SER A 1105 29.44 -19.32 35.20
N ASP A 1106 28.77 -18.51 34.39
CA ASP A 1106 28.38 -18.85 33.02
C ASP A 1106 28.41 -17.64 32.07
N CYS A 1107 28.49 -17.88 30.77
CA CYS A 1107 28.70 -16.85 29.74
C CYS A 1107 27.42 -16.59 28.97
N LEU A 1108 26.83 -15.40 29.14
CA LEU A 1108 25.45 -15.15 28.73
C LEU A 1108 25.33 -13.87 27.88
N LEU A 1109 24.40 -13.91 26.93
CA LEU A 1109 23.89 -12.73 26.22
C LEU A 1109 23.00 -11.93 27.17
N TYR A 1110 23.38 -10.68 27.47
CA TYR A 1110 22.55 -9.74 28.23
C TYR A 1110 22.04 -8.65 27.29
N ASN A 1111 20.75 -8.69 26.96
CA ASN A 1111 20.08 -7.68 26.15
C ASN A 1111 18.95 -7.02 26.98
N LEU A 1112 18.89 -5.68 26.97
CA LEU A 1112 17.88 -4.93 27.74
C LEU A 1112 16.49 -5.13 27.10
N GLY A 1113 15.54 -5.69 27.86
CA GLY A 1113 14.11 -5.74 27.47
C GLY A 1113 13.60 -7.01 26.78
N GLY A 1114 14.40 -8.07 26.67
CA GLY A 1114 13.98 -9.35 26.04
C GLY A 1114 13.99 -10.56 26.98
N TRP A 1115 13.18 -11.58 26.66
CA TRP A 1115 13.27 -12.91 27.28
C TRP A 1115 14.56 -13.61 26.83
N ASN A 1116 15.62 -13.52 27.65
CA ASN A 1116 16.96 -14.00 27.29
C ASN A 1116 17.47 -15.08 28.27
N SER A 1117 18.56 -15.77 27.89
CA SER A 1117 19.30 -16.75 28.69
C SER A 1117 19.79 -16.20 30.05
N ALA A 1118 19.99 -14.89 30.18
CA ALA A 1118 20.27 -14.25 31.47
C ALA A 1118 19.10 -14.35 32.47
N ASN A 1119 17.85 -14.21 32.02
CA ASN A 1119 16.67 -14.31 32.90
C ASN A 1119 16.43 -15.76 33.35
N SER A 1120 16.69 -16.74 32.48
CA SER A 1120 16.61 -18.15 32.87
C SER A 1120 17.68 -18.52 33.89
N TYR A 1121 18.90 -17.99 33.74
CA TYR A 1121 19.99 -18.20 34.70
C TYR A 1121 19.70 -17.55 36.06
N ILE A 1122 19.18 -16.31 36.09
CA ILE A 1122 18.74 -15.63 37.33
C ILE A 1122 17.64 -16.45 38.01
N GLY A 1123 16.65 -16.94 37.24
CA GLY A 1123 15.56 -17.78 37.77
C GLY A 1123 16.04 -19.12 38.32
N GLN A 1124 17.02 -19.76 37.69
CA GLN A 1124 17.65 -20.99 38.17
C GLN A 1124 18.51 -20.77 39.43
N ALA A 1125 19.29 -19.68 39.46
CA ALA A 1125 20.21 -19.38 40.56
C ALA A 1125 19.49 -18.86 41.82
N LEU A 1126 18.53 -17.93 41.67
CA LEU A 1126 17.81 -17.31 42.80
C LEU A 1126 16.48 -17.98 43.13
N GLY A 1127 16.01 -18.90 42.28
CA GLY A 1127 14.69 -19.53 42.39
C GLY A 1127 13.57 -18.63 41.86
N TRP A 1128 12.72 -19.18 40.99
CA TRP A 1128 11.65 -18.47 40.26
C TRP A 1128 10.59 -17.76 41.14
N SER A 1129 10.57 -18.01 42.46
CA SER A 1129 9.58 -17.49 43.40
C SER A 1129 10.12 -16.49 44.44
N GLN A 1130 11.41 -16.17 44.41
CA GLN A 1130 12.04 -15.25 45.38
C GLN A 1130 12.11 -13.82 44.83
N PRO A 1131 11.68 -12.79 45.59
CA PRO A 1131 11.90 -11.40 45.20
C PRO A 1131 13.39 -11.02 45.32
N TYR A 1132 13.96 -10.40 44.28
CA TYR A 1132 15.35 -9.96 44.25
C TYR A 1132 15.48 -8.49 43.80
N ILE A 1133 16.65 -7.89 44.06
CA ILE A 1133 17.00 -6.52 43.67
C ILE A 1133 18.19 -6.57 42.70
N LEU A 1134 17.99 -6.18 41.45
CA LEU A 1134 19.02 -6.24 40.39
C LEU A 1134 19.89 -4.96 40.34
N VAL A 1135 20.82 -4.72 41.26
CA VAL A 1135 21.61 -3.47 41.21
C VAL A 1135 22.47 -3.39 39.93
N GLU A 1136 22.23 -2.38 39.09
CA GLU A 1136 23.01 -2.10 37.89
C GLU A 1136 23.91 -0.87 38.14
N GLU A 1137 25.22 -1.05 37.97
CA GLU A 1137 26.20 0.04 38.05
C GLU A 1137 26.66 0.40 36.64
N TYR A 1138 26.58 1.69 36.31
CA TYR A 1138 26.96 2.22 35.01
C TYR A 1138 28.08 3.24 35.17
N ASP A 1139 29.12 3.11 34.34
CA ASP A 1139 30.23 4.05 34.29
C ASP A 1139 29.91 5.16 33.27
N GLU A 1140 29.67 6.39 33.75
CA GLU A 1140 29.27 7.56 32.95
C GLU A 1140 30.37 8.09 32.00
N SER A 1141 31.56 7.48 31.99
CA SER A 1141 32.68 7.92 31.17
C SER A 1141 32.66 7.41 29.71
N VAL A 1142 31.62 6.70 29.27
CA VAL A 1142 31.49 6.20 27.88
C VAL A 1142 30.94 7.30 26.97
N SER A 1143 31.74 7.80 26.03
CA SER A 1143 31.23 8.59 24.91
C SER A 1143 30.54 7.68 23.89
N MET A 1144 29.27 7.34 24.12
CA MET A 1144 28.36 7.02 23.03
C MET A 1144 27.92 8.35 22.40
N TYR A 1145 28.25 8.57 21.12
CA TYR A 1145 27.60 9.61 20.32
C TYR A 1145 26.09 9.32 20.21
N PRO A 1146 25.26 10.37 20.04
CA PRO A 1146 24.16 10.68 20.93
C PRO A 1146 23.06 9.62 20.85
N LEU A 1147 22.88 8.88 21.94
CA LEU A 1147 21.59 8.27 22.20
C LEU A 1147 20.54 9.38 22.30
N SER A 1148 19.38 9.14 21.71
CA SER A 1148 18.24 10.05 21.79
C SER A 1148 17.93 10.42 23.25
N PRO A 1149 17.30 11.58 23.50
CA PRO A 1149 16.93 12.02 24.86
C PRO A 1149 16.14 10.97 25.65
N THR A 1150 15.49 10.03 24.97
CA THR A 1150 14.73 8.90 25.49
C THR A 1150 15.59 7.89 26.28
N ALA A 1151 16.81 7.59 25.84
CA ALA A 1151 17.66 6.58 26.50
C ALA A 1151 18.26 7.08 27.84
N ARG A 1152 18.50 8.38 27.97
CA ARG A 1152 18.92 9.00 29.25
C ARG A 1152 17.78 9.05 30.27
N LEU A 1153 16.52 8.99 29.82
CA LEU A 1153 15.34 9.06 30.68
C LEU A 1153 15.04 7.71 31.37
N ILE A 1154 15.14 6.61 30.63
CA ILE A 1154 14.94 5.22 31.13
C ILE A 1154 15.87 4.93 32.33
N PHE A 1155 17.09 5.47 32.30
CA PHE A 1155 18.12 5.28 33.32
C PHE A 1155 17.80 5.92 34.69
N LEU A 1156 17.08 7.04 34.71
CA LEU A 1156 16.72 7.74 35.96
C LEU A 1156 15.46 7.13 36.62
N ILE A 1157 14.56 6.55 35.83
CA ILE A 1157 13.31 5.93 36.30
C ILE A 1157 13.57 4.60 37.03
N ALA A 1158 14.52 3.79 36.56
CA ALA A 1158 14.92 2.52 37.19
C ALA A 1158 15.48 2.69 38.62
N ARG A 1159 16.07 3.87 38.92
CA ARG A 1159 16.62 4.19 40.24
C ARG A 1159 15.54 4.55 41.28
N ALA A 1160 14.37 5.04 40.84
CA ALA A 1160 13.28 5.47 41.73
C ALA A 1160 12.31 4.33 42.11
N MET A 1161 12.01 3.41 41.19
CA MET A 1161 11.05 2.32 41.45
C MET A 1161 11.52 1.28 42.48
N ARG A 1162 12.83 1.17 42.75
CA ARG A 1162 13.38 0.19 43.71
C ARG A 1162 13.32 0.58 45.17
N ILE A 1163 13.03 1.84 45.48
CA ILE A 1163 12.97 2.31 46.88
C ILE A 1163 11.57 2.07 47.48
N MET A 1164 10.53 1.77 46.69
CA MET A 1164 9.14 1.66 47.19
C MET A 1164 8.63 0.24 47.49
N LYS A 1165 9.32 -0.85 47.12
CA LYS A 1165 8.86 -2.24 47.36
C LYS A 1165 9.18 -2.81 48.77
N GLY A 1166 9.35 -1.94 49.76
CA GLY A 1166 9.62 -2.31 51.15
C GLY A 1166 8.50 -1.93 52.10
N LEU A 1167 7.28 -2.48 51.98
CA LEU A 1167 6.23 -2.42 53.01
C LEU A 1167 5.15 -3.53 52.80
N GLN A 1168 5.22 -4.57 53.66
CA GLN A 1168 4.21 -5.57 54.15
C GLN A 1168 3.44 -6.48 53.15
N VAL A 1169 3.51 -7.84 53.16
CA VAL A 1169 3.10 -8.90 54.16
C VAL A 1169 1.55 -9.00 54.24
N GLN A 1170 0.82 -10.12 54.03
CA GLN A 1170 0.99 -11.56 54.35
C GLN A 1170 -0.07 -12.44 53.62
N ASP A 1171 0.16 -13.76 53.64
CA ASP A 1171 -0.76 -14.91 53.45
C ASP A 1171 -0.89 -15.59 52.07
N SER A 1172 -0.78 -16.93 52.15
CA SER A 1172 -0.57 -17.95 51.11
C SER A 1172 -1.87 -18.73 50.81
N PRO A 1173 -1.92 -19.82 49.99
CA PRO A 1173 -0.92 -20.37 49.07
C PRO A 1173 -1.48 -20.87 47.69
N LEU A 1174 -0.54 -21.26 46.79
CA LEU A 1174 -0.60 -22.30 45.75
C LEU A 1174 -1.00 -21.98 44.27
N VAL A 1175 0.07 -22.05 43.45
CA VAL A 1175 0.26 -22.83 42.20
C VAL A 1175 -0.52 -22.43 40.95
N TYR A 1176 0.22 -21.95 39.94
CA TYR A 1176 -0.08 -22.24 38.53
C TYR A 1176 1.20 -22.59 37.75
N ARG A 1177 1.03 -23.58 36.87
CA ARG A 1177 1.93 -24.02 35.79
C ARG A 1177 1.99 -22.99 34.69
#